data_AF-A0A7V8D187-F1
#
_entry.id   AF-A0A7V8D187-F1
#
_cell.length_a   1.000
_cell.length_b   1.000
_cell.length_c   1.000
_cell.angle_alpha   90.00
_cell.angle_beta   90.00
_cell.angle_gamma   90.00
#
_symmetry.space_group_name_H-M   'P 1'
#
loop_
_entity.id
_entity.type
_entity.pdbx_description
1 polymer ?
#
loop_
_entity_poly.entity_id
_entity_poly.type
_entity_poly.pdbx_seq_one_letter_code
_entity_poly.pdbx_strand_id
1 'polypeptide(L)'
;MPNDGLCHLPFSPAVSLRLRLLAARCARLWLAHAGRALSAPAHQRADHPRSTSSIGKQNTAMEAALAFATTTERSELYRDLAHAAQEIRLLTDVLDVVTASASIEDVVRILEGGIKSVLPATHWSAIELSLLDEGGQLRDFRVTGTVSSRYWSNVRRGAATAARDLGVELRYVAGSSDDQLRLFDAALADGSHGVAIAPIDAALAEPKFSAAAARRVPAIAFDTPPLPKSAALAYVGTDNYQAGVLAGDVLARLLPKGGLIGASIDSAMTENSIDRMMGLEAGIAGVPIRILPPFEEEHDAHLGLQRSCQTLADYPMLAGAFGACGSNGPNWGMAALHAGKDESFKIVCFDVTADTIYMLREGTIQATIAQREFSMGYQCIELLARILTDGEERALDTLPDDRVLNTGVDVVTLEPTDWSIALADYLHDTDRQKPDISLRERIRARGKKLVLTMIGMADAGDEGVVERRATLDAASPLAQVFNTGRTLVQRESGEVQTSVLVPLLIHGTVFGAIRLASPQPDACSRHDLSLIERIAGAMAMVIENARLFSQLERRAKEIEEAYQRQEQMLRTISELSSTVIPIAREILIVPLVGTMDTQRAAEFVETMLGAISERHARVVIIDITGVTVVDTSVANHILQAAQAAQLLGAEVIVVGITPAVAQTIVQLGVVMAGVSTYADLESGFAYAIQKVGGQIVYRERQMGGLAQFTRSRN
;
A
#
# COMPACT_ATOMS: atom_id res chain seq x y z
N MET A 1 8.72 -40.78 2.55
CA MET A 1 8.23 -39.56 3.20
C MET A 1 8.73 -38.36 2.41
N PRO A 2 7.84 -37.45 1.96
CA PRO A 2 8.19 -36.11 1.52
C PRO A 2 8.05 -35.10 2.69
N ASN A 3 8.81 -33.99 2.62
CA ASN A 3 8.62 -32.69 3.31
C ASN A 3 9.50 -31.71 2.51
N ASP A 4 9.01 -30.80 1.66
CA ASP A 4 8.14 -29.63 1.82
C ASP A 4 8.68 -28.54 2.76
N GLY A 5 8.84 -27.32 2.21
CA GLY A 5 9.20 -26.14 2.97
C GLY A 5 9.72 -24.93 2.19
N LEU A 6 9.19 -24.59 1.00
CA LEU A 6 9.38 -23.27 0.39
C LEU A 6 8.06 -22.78 -0.21
N CYS A 7 7.49 -21.76 0.43
CA CYS A 7 6.25 -21.08 0.08
C CYS A 7 6.32 -20.41 -1.30
N HIS A 8 5.84 -21.10 -2.33
CA HIS A 8 5.26 -20.45 -3.49
C HIS A 8 3.81 -20.10 -3.17
N LEU A 9 3.50 -18.83 -2.93
CA LEU A 9 2.12 -18.33 -2.93
C LEU A 9 1.55 -18.50 -4.36
N PRO A 10 0.54 -19.36 -4.59
CA PRO A 10 -0.05 -19.47 -5.91
C PRO A 10 -1.06 -18.34 -6.07
N PHE A 11 -0.92 -17.54 -7.13
CA PHE A 11 -2.05 -16.78 -7.66
C PHE A 11 -3.21 -17.74 -7.90
N SER A 12 -4.37 -17.46 -7.30
CA SER A 12 -5.56 -18.31 -7.42
C SER A 12 -5.89 -18.59 -8.90
N PRO A 13 -5.97 -19.87 -9.32
CA PRO A 13 -6.38 -20.25 -10.68
C PRO A 13 -7.74 -19.65 -11.10
N ALA A 14 -8.59 -19.27 -10.14
CA ALA A 14 -9.89 -18.67 -10.38
C ALA A 14 -9.83 -17.25 -10.97
N VAL A 15 -8.78 -16.48 -10.64
CA VAL A 15 -8.59 -15.10 -11.17
C VAL A 15 -8.11 -15.16 -12.62
N SER A 16 -7.18 -16.06 -12.93
CA SER A 16 -6.72 -16.36 -14.29
C SER A 16 -7.84 -16.91 -15.18
N LEU A 17 -8.73 -17.74 -14.63
CA LEU A 17 -9.89 -18.28 -15.35
C LEU A 17 -10.93 -17.20 -15.66
N ARG A 18 -11.20 -16.27 -14.74
CA ARG A 18 -12.14 -15.16 -14.96
C ARG A 18 -11.63 -14.14 -15.98
N LEU A 19 -10.33 -13.81 -15.96
CA LEU A 19 -9.70 -12.97 -16.98
C LEU A 19 -9.72 -13.62 -18.37
N ARG A 20 -9.49 -14.94 -18.45
CA ARG A 20 -9.62 -15.72 -19.70
C ARG A 20 -11.06 -15.79 -20.21
N LEU A 21 -12.05 -15.86 -19.32
CA LEU A 21 -13.47 -15.83 -19.68
C LEU A 21 -13.93 -14.43 -20.14
N LEU A 22 -13.35 -13.37 -19.58
CA LEU A 22 -13.59 -11.99 -20.01
C LEU A 22 -12.98 -11.74 -21.41
N ALA A 23 -11.74 -12.17 -21.63
CA ALA A 23 -11.08 -12.14 -22.95
C ALA A 23 -11.84 -12.99 -23.99
N ALA A 24 -12.41 -14.12 -23.59
CA ALA A 24 -13.28 -14.94 -24.44
C ALA A 24 -14.62 -14.27 -24.76
N ARG A 25 -15.11 -13.36 -23.91
CA ARG A 25 -16.34 -12.57 -24.13
C ARG A 25 -16.07 -11.40 -25.08
N CYS A 26 -14.92 -10.74 -24.98
CA CYS A 26 -14.41 -9.81 -25.99
C CYS A 26 -14.28 -10.53 -27.35
N ALA A 27 -13.71 -11.74 -27.37
CA ALA A 27 -13.63 -12.55 -28.59
C ALA A 27 -15.02 -12.97 -29.15
N ARG A 28 -16.04 -13.13 -28.31
CA ARG A 28 -17.43 -13.45 -28.73
C ARG A 28 -18.18 -12.24 -29.27
N LEU A 29 -18.04 -11.07 -28.64
CA LEU A 29 -18.57 -9.80 -29.16
C LEU A 29 -17.92 -9.47 -30.51
N TRP A 30 -16.62 -9.76 -30.61
CA TRP A 30 -15.82 -9.64 -31.82
C TRP A 30 -16.25 -10.64 -32.94
N LEU A 31 -16.53 -11.92 -32.60
CA LEU A 31 -17.09 -12.91 -33.55
C LEU A 31 -18.52 -12.57 -34.02
N ALA A 32 -19.34 -11.95 -33.16
CA ALA A 32 -20.70 -11.53 -33.51
C ALA A 32 -20.73 -10.36 -34.51
N HIS A 33 -19.72 -9.49 -34.49
CA HIS A 33 -19.52 -8.42 -35.48
C HIS A 33 -18.85 -8.93 -36.76
N ALA A 34 -17.81 -9.78 -36.67
CA ALA A 34 -17.16 -10.38 -37.83
C ALA A 34 -18.11 -11.27 -38.67
N GLY A 35 -19.10 -11.89 -38.02
CA GLY A 35 -20.14 -12.68 -38.70
C GLY A 35 -21.10 -11.88 -39.59
N ARG A 36 -21.14 -10.54 -39.46
CA ARG A 36 -21.92 -9.67 -40.36
C ARG A 36 -21.13 -9.23 -41.61
N ALA A 37 -19.79 -9.19 -41.54
CA ALA A 37 -18.93 -8.76 -42.64
C ALA A 37 -18.50 -9.91 -43.59
N LEU A 38 -18.64 -11.16 -43.17
CA LEU A 38 -18.23 -12.35 -43.95
C LEU A 38 -19.41 -12.97 -44.71
N SER A 39 -19.89 -12.27 -45.75
CA SER A 39 -20.75 -12.84 -46.80
C SER A 39 -20.18 -12.58 -48.20
N ALA A 40 -18.89 -12.88 -48.39
CA ALA A 40 -18.29 -13.01 -49.73
C ALA A 40 -17.29 -14.18 -49.76
N PRO A 41 -17.22 -14.97 -50.85
CA PRO A 41 -16.43 -16.20 -50.86
C PRO A 41 -14.93 -15.90 -50.96
N ALA A 42 -14.18 -16.52 -50.06
CA ALA A 42 -12.73 -16.47 -49.99
C ALA A 42 -12.06 -17.19 -51.16
N HIS A 43 -11.06 -16.56 -51.78
CA HIS A 43 -10.03 -17.24 -52.57
C HIS A 43 -8.66 -17.15 -51.88
N GLN A 44 -7.98 -18.30 -51.92
CA GLN A 44 -6.76 -18.70 -51.21
C GLN A 44 -5.52 -17.83 -51.51
N ARG A 45 -4.63 -17.70 -50.51
CA ARG A 45 -3.25 -18.20 -50.59
C ARG A 45 -2.55 -18.22 -49.21
N ALA A 46 -1.76 -19.26 -49.00
CA ALA A 46 -1.00 -19.60 -47.80
C ALA A 46 0.48 -19.21 -47.93
N ASP A 47 1.15 -18.89 -46.81
CA ASP A 47 2.35 -19.58 -46.26
C ASP A 47 3.27 -18.65 -45.44
N HIS A 48 3.35 -18.90 -44.11
CA HIS A 48 4.55 -19.30 -43.33
C HIS A 48 4.45 -18.96 -41.82
N PRO A 49 5.05 -19.77 -40.90
CA PRO A 49 4.77 -19.68 -39.47
C PRO A 49 5.82 -18.86 -38.72
N ARG A 50 5.36 -17.88 -37.94
CA ARG A 50 6.06 -17.39 -36.73
C ARG A 50 5.19 -17.71 -35.52
N SER A 51 5.81 -18.19 -34.45
CA SER A 51 5.14 -18.55 -33.20
C SER A 51 4.47 -17.33 -32.56
N THR A 52 3.18 -17.14 -32.83
CA THR A 52 2.36 -16.08 -32.24
C THR A 52 1.83 -16.54 -30.89
N SER A 53 2.14 -15.77 -29.85
CA SER A 53 1.39 -15.75 -28.59
C SER A 53 -0.11 -15.47 -28.86
N SER A 54 -0.98 -15.77 -27.90
CA SER A 54 -2.45 -15.62 -28.06
C SER A 54 -2.89 -14.20 -28.43
N ILE A 55 -2.06 -13.18 -28.17
CA ILE A 55 -2.28 -11.77 -28.49
C ILE A 55 -2.09 -11.52 -30.00
N GLY A 56 -1.08 -12.13 -30.63
CA GLY A 56 -0.81 -11.96 -32.05
C GLY A 56 -1.89 -12.51 -32.99
N LYS A 57 -2.73 -13.46 -32.51
CA LYS A 57 -3.88 -13.96 -33.27
C LYS A 57 -5.13 -13.07 -33.17
N GLN A 58 -5.21 -12.22 -32.14
CA GLN A 58 -6.33 -11.27 -31.95
C GLN A 58 -6.17 -10.02 -32.85
N ASN A 59 -4.93 -9.57 -33.09
CA ASN A 59 -4.67 -8.42 -33.96
C ASN A 59 -4.97 -8.69 -35.44
N THR A 60 -4.60 -9.87 -35.96
CA THR A 60 -4.71 -10.18 -37.41
C THR A 60 -6.12 -10.15 -37.98
N ALA A 61 -7.13 -10.42 -37.15
CA ALA A 61 -8.50 -10.47 -37.62
C ALA A 61 -9.27 -9.17 -37.34
N MET A 62 -8.85 -8.39 -36.34
CA MET A 62 -9.29 -7.00 -36.17
C MET A 62 -8.81 -6.14 -37.33
N GLU A 63 -7.54 -6.27 -37.72
CA GLU A 63 -6.99 -5.64 -38.91
C GLU A 63 -7.79 -6.00 -40.17
N ALA A 64 -8.21 -7.27 -40.30
CA ALA A 64 -9.06 -7.71 -41.41
C ALA A 64 -10.47 -7.09 -41.37
N ALA A 65 -11.10 -6.97 -40.19
CA ALA A 65 -12.40 -6.32 -40.07
C ALA A 65 -12.34 -4.80 -40.35
N LEU A 66 -11.29 -4.14 -39.86
CA LEU A 66 -11.02 -2.72 -40.06
C LEU A 66 -10.70 -2.39 -41.53
N ALA A 67 -10.08 -3.32 -42.27
CA ALA A 67 -9.74 -3.13 -43.68
C ALA A 67 -10.96 -3.03 -44.62
N PHE A 68 -12.13 -3.53 -44.19
CA PHE A 68 -13.36 -3.53 -44.98
C PHE A 68 -14.50 -2.69 -44.36
N ALA A 69 -14.32 -2.16 -43.14
CA ALA A 69 -15.32 -1.36 -42.45
C ALA A 69 -15.43 0.06 -43.05
N THR A 70 -16.64 0.59 -43.08
CA THR A 70 -16.85 2.03 -43.32
C THR A 70 -16.29 2.87 -42.18
N THR A 71 -16.05 4.17 -42.40
CA THR A 71 -15.57 5.08 -41.35
C THR A 71 -16.47 5.05 -40.11
N THR A 72 -17.80 5.00 -40.30
CA THR A 72 -18.76 4.95 -39.19
C THR A 72 -18.68 3.65 -38.39
N GLU A 73 -18.65 2.49 -39.06
CA GLU A 73 -18.51 1.19 -38.39
C GLU A 73 -17.19 1.08 -37.63
N ARG A 74 -16.13 1.71 -38.16
CA ARG A 74 -14.82 1.77 -37.49
C ARG A 74 -14.88 2.60 -36.22
N SER A 75 -15.46 3.79 -36.26
CA SER A 75 -15.57 4.66 -35.07
C SER A 75 -16.43 4.02 -33.98
N GLU A 76 -17.51 3.33 -34.34
CA GLU A 76 -18.32 2.55 -33.38
C GLU A 76 -17.49 1.46 -32.69
N LEU A 77 -16.69 0.70 -33.44
CA LEU A 77 -15.83 -0.34 -32.88
C LEU A 77 -14.80 0.24 -31.88
N TYR A 78 -14.14 1.34 -32.21
CA TYR A 78 -13.18 1.97 -31.30
C TYR A 78 -13.85 2.57 -30.05
N ARG A 79 -15.09 3.06 -30.18
CA ARG A 79 -15.89 3.52 -29.03
C ARG A 79 -16.19 2.38 -28.06
N ASP A 80 -16.54 1.21 -28.59
CA ASP A 80 -16.79 0.00 -27.79
C ASP A 80 -15.51 -0.52 -27.13
N LEU A 81 -14.38 -0.51 -27.85
CA LEU A 81 -13.08 -0.89 -27.31
C LEU A 81 -12.63 0.03 -26.18
N ALA A 82 -12.75 1.35 -26.37
CA ALA A 82 -12.41 2.33 -25.34
C ALA A 82 -13.28 2.16 -24.08
N HIS A 83 -14.58 1.90 -24.25
CA HIS A 83 -15.48 1.61 -23.14
C HIS A 83 -15.05 0.35 -22.38
N ALA A 84 -14.78 -0.74 -23.11
CA ALA A 84 -14.34 -2.01 -22.51
C ALA A 84 -12.98 -1.87 -21.79
N ALA A 85 -12.04 -1.13 -22.36
CA ALA A 85 -10.75 -0.87 -21.75
C ALA A 85 -10.90 -0.10 -20.43
N GLN A 86 -11.77 0.91 -20.42
CA GLN A 86 -12.09 1.69 -19.22
C GLN A 86 -12.73 0.84 -18.11
N GLU A 87 -13.68 -0.05 -18.47
CA GLU A 87 -14.28 -1.02 -17.53
C GLU A 87 -13.22 -1.95 -16.92
N ILE A 88 -12.34 -2.51 -17.75
CA ILE A 88 -11.28 -3.43 -17.32
C ILE A 88 -10.31 -2.72 -16.37
N ARG A 89 -9.95 -1.47 -16.68
CA ARG A 89 -9.07 -0.66 -15.83
C ARG A 89 -9.69 -0.40 -14.46
N LEU A 90 -10.96 0.00 -14.40
CA LEU A 90 -11.66 0.19 -13.13
C LEU A 90 -11.70 -1.09 -12.28
N LEU A 91 -12.03 -2.23 -12.89
CA LEU A 91 -12.02 -3.51 -12.18
C LEU A 91 -10.63 -3.87 -11.67
N THR A 92 -9.58 -3.53 -12.41
CA THR A 92 -8.19 -3.74 -11.99
C THR A 92 -7.83 -2.83 -10.83
N ASP A 93 -8.18 -1.54 -10.90
CA ASP A 93 -7.95 -0.56 -9.82
C ASP A 93 -8.62 -1.02 -8.52
N VAL A 94 -9.86 -1.50 -8.60
CA VAL A 94 -10.59 -2.07 -7.45
C VAL A 94 -9.85 -3.28 -6.86
N LEU A 95 -9.28 -4.16 -7.68
CA LEU A 95 -8.59 -5.35 -7.22
C LEU A 95 -7.21 -5.06 -6.61
N ASP A 96 -6.48 -4.08 -7.15
CA ASP A 96 -5.12 -3.72 -6.70
C ASP A 96 -5.12 -3.17 -5.26
N VAL A 97 -6.20 -2.53 -4.83
CA VAL A 97 -6.44 -2.07 -3.45
C VAL A 97 -6.23 -3.17 -2.41
N VAL A 98 -6.58 -4.43 -2.73
CA VAL A 98 -6.39 -5.60 -1.84
C VAL A 98 -4.91 -5.83 -1.53
N THR A 99 -4.04 -5.54 -2.49
CA THR A 99 -2.62 -5.89 -2.39
C THR A 99 -1.80 -4.90 -1.56
N ALA A 100 -2.37 -3.73 -1.22
CA ALA A 100 -1.63 -2.59 -0.70
C ALA A 100 -1.97 -2.20 0.76
N SER A 101 -2.68 -3.04 1.54
CA SER A 101 -3.19 -2.66 2.88
C SER A 101 -4.05 -1.38 2.84
N ALA A 102 -4.87 -1.23 1.80
CA ALA A 102 -5.61 -0.01 1.56
C ALA A 102 -6.79 0.17 2.54
N SER A 103 -7.09 1.44 2.86
CA SER A 103 -8.18 1.80 3.76
C SER A 103 -9.54 1.69 3.05
N ILE A 104 -10.63 1.61 3.83
CA ILE A 104 -12.00 1.69 3.26
C ILE A 104 -12.21 3.04 2.55
N GLU A 105 -11.50 4.09 2.96
CA GLU A 105 -11.58 5.40 2.30
C GLU A 105 -11.02 5.35 0.88
N ASP A 106 -9.88 4.67 0.67
CA ASP A 106 -9.29 4.49 -0.67
C ASP A 106 -10.23 3.72 -1.59
N VAL A 107 -10.86 2.69 -1.05
CA VAL A 107 -11.88 1.88 -1.71
C VAL A 107 -13.06 2.76 -2.18
N VAL A 108 -13.57 3.62 -1.31
CA VAL A 108 -14.71 4.51 -1.60
C VAL A 108 -14.34 5.56 -2.65
N ARG A 109 -13.15 6.16 -2.56
CA ARG A 109 -12.66 7.12 -3.57
C ARG A 109 -12.55 6.48 -4.97
N ILE A 110 -11.99 5.27 -5.05
CA ILE A 110 -11.85 4.54 -6.32
C ILE A 110 -13.21 4.23 -6.92
N LEU A 111 -14.20 3.85 -6.10
CA LEU A 111 -15.56 3.64 -6.58
C LEU A 111 -16.18 4.91 -7.12
N GLU A 112 -16.08 6.00 -6.37
CA GLU A 112 -16.74 7.24 -6.74
C GLU A 112 -16.20 7.81 -8.05
N GLY A 113 -14.88 7.98 -8.16
CA GLY A 113 -14.26 8.46 -9.41
C GLY A 113 -14.25 7.42 -10.53
N GLY A 114 -14.22 6.14 -10.18
CA GLY A 114 -14.26 5.03 -11.13
C GLY A 114 -15.58 4.92 -11.86
N ILE A 115 -16.67 4.77 -11.10
CA ILE A 115 -18.02 4.56 -11.64
C ILE A 115 -18.49 5.80 -12.40
N LYS A 116 -18.32 7.00 -11.82
CA LYS A 116 -18.67 8.26 -12.52
C LYS A 116 -17.91 8.40 -13.84
N SER A 117 -16.66 7.93 -13.88
CA SER A 117 -15.86 7.98 -15.10
C SER A 117 -16.31 7.03 -16.20
N VAL A 118 -16.72 5.80 -15.86
CA VAL A 118 -17.17 4.83 -16.89
C VAL A 118 -18.61 5.10 -17.32
N LEU A 119 -19.43 5.65 -16.43
CA LEU A 119 -20.85 5.92 -16.63
C LEU A 119 -21.20 7.42 -16.55
N PRO A 120 -20.54 8.32 -17.30
CA PRO A 120 -20.73 9.76 -17.15
C PRO A 120 -22.15 10.21 -17.53
N ALA A 121 -22.76 9.57 -18.53
CA ALA A 121 -24.11 9.91 -19.00
C ALA A 121 -25.20 9.75 -17.92
N THR A 122 -24.95 8.96 -16.88
CA THR A 122 -25.90 8.71 -15.79
C THR A 122 -25.99 9.86 -14.77
N HIS A 123 -25.00 10.78 -14.78
CA HIS A 123 -24.92 11.93 -13.87
C HIS A 123 -25.07 11.55 -12.39
N TRP A 124 -24.38 10.50 -11.94
CA TRP A 124 -24.39 10.12 -10.52
C TRP A 124 -23.96 11.29 -9.63
N SER A 125 -24.88 11.80 -8.83
CA SER A 125 -24.63 12.90 -7.89
C SER A 125 -23.99 12.41 -6.60
N ALA A 126 -24.23 11.16 -6.20
CA ALA A 126 -23.60 10.54 -5.03
C ALA A 126 -23.42 9.02 -5.23
N ILE A 127 -22.31 8.51 -4.68
CA ILE A 127 -22.05 7.07 -4.54
C ILE A 127 -21.73 6.81 -3.06
N GLU A 128 -22.50 5.93 -2.43
CA GLU A 128 -22.43 5.63 -0.99
C GLU A 128 -22.11 4.14 -0.80
N LEU A 129 -21.15 3.83 0.08
CA LEU A 129 -20.82 2.46 0.49
C LEU A 129 -21.35 2.23 1.90
N SER A 130 -22.25 1.27 2.07
CA SER A 130 -22.82 0.88 3.35
C SER A 130 -22.30 -0.48 3.76
N LEU A 131 -21.71 -0.59 4.97
CA LEU A 131 -21.20 -1.85 5.53
C LEU A 131 -21.87 -2.14 6.88
N LEU A 132 -22.24 -3.41 7.11
CA LEU A 132 -22.70 -3.87 8.42
C LEU A 132 -21.51 -4.38 9.24
N ASP A 133 -21.40 -3.94 10.49
CA ASP A 133 -20.44 -4.51 11.43
C ASP A 133 -20.97 -5.77 12.14
N GLU A 134 -20.13 -6.40 12.98
CA GLU A 134 -20.49 -7.62 13.72
C GLU A 134 -21.61 -7.40 14.75
N GLY A 135 -21.87 -6.16 15.16
CA GLY A 135 -22.94 -5.77 16.07
C GLY A 135 -24.25 -5.40 15.35
N GLY A 136 -24.27 -5.43 14.01
CA GLY A 136 -25.41 -5.01 13.21
C GLY A 136 -25.55 -3.49 13.06
N GLN A 137 -24.53 -2.72 13.43
CA GLN A 137 -24.48 -1.28 13.19
C GLN A 137 -24.06 -1.01 11.74
N LEU A 138 -24.75 -0.05 11.12
CA LEU A 138 -24.46 0.39 9.77
C LEU A 138 -23.36 1.47 9.78
N ARG A 139 -22.36 1.29 8.93
CA ARG A 139 -21.32 2.28 8.63
C ARG A 139 -21.48 2.70 7.18
N ASP A 140 -21.91 3.93 6.97
CA ASP A 140 -22.09 4.53 5.65
C ASP A 140 -20.91 5.45 5.34
N PHE A 141 -20.30 5.24 4.18
CA PHE A 141 -19.17 6.01 3.68
C PHE A 141 -19.61 6.74 2.42
N ARG A 142 -19.29 8.03 2.34
CA ARG A 142 -19.53 8.87 1.16
C ARG A 142 -18.37 9.83 0.98
N VAL A 143 -17.96 10.07 -0.27
CA VAL A 143 -17.03 11.17 -0.55
C VAL A 143 -17.81 12.49 -0.45
N THR A 144 -17.23 13.46 0.24
CA THR A 144 -17.70 14.85 0.22
C THR A 144 -16.71 15.68 -0.58
N GLY A 145 -17.23 16.60 -1.39
CA GLY A 145 -16.42 17.45 -2.28
C GLY A 145 -16.41 16.96 -3.72
N THR A 146 -15.66 17.67 -4.56
CA THR A 146 -15.40 17.31 -5.96
C THR A 146 -14.39 16.18 -6.01
N VAL A 147 -14.67 15.15 -6.83
CA VAL A 147 -13.83 13.95 -6.91
C VAL A 147 -12.42 14.31 -7.38
N SER A 148 -11.39 13.78 -6.71
CA SER A 148 -10.01 13.95 -7.13
C SER A 148 -9.82 13.65 -8.61
N SER A 149 -9.04 14.51 -9.26
CA SER A 149 -8.66 14.31 -10.64
C SER A 149 -7.95 12.97 -10.78
N ARG A 150 -8.31 12.19 -11.80
CA ARG A 150 -7.66 10.90 -12.11
C ARG A 150 -6.13 11.02 -12.25
N TYR A 151 -5.65 12.23 -12.52
CA TYR A 151 -4.25 12.61 -12.60
C TYR A 151 -3.48 12.23 -11.32
N TRP A 152 -3.82 12.85 -10.17
CA TRP A 152 -3.10 12.62 -8.91
C TRP A 152 -3.23 11.20 -8.37
N SER A 153 -4.34 10.52 -8.68
CA SER A 153 -4.51 9.10 -8.37
C SER A 153 -3.52 8.21 -9.13
N ASN A 154 -3.29 8.49 -10.42
CA ASN A 154 -2.30 7.77 -11.22
C ASN A 154 -0.87 8.01 -10.70
N VAL A 155 -0.53 9.26 -10.34
CA VAL A 155 0.77 9.61 -9.72
C VAL A 155 0.99 8.83 -8.43
N ARG A 156 0.02 8.87 -7.51
CA ARG A 156 0.07 8.12 -6.23
C ARG A 156 0.28 6.63 -6.48
N ARG A 157 -0.44 6.05 -7.46
CA ARG A 157 -0.31 4.63 -7.82
C ARG A 157 1.10 4.29 -8.34
N GLY A 158 1.69 5.16 -9.16
CA GLY A 158 3.07 5.04 -9.63
C GLY A 158 4.06 5.00 -8.48
N ALA A 159 3.98 5.99 -7.59
CA ALA A 159 4.84 6.10 -6.41
C ALA A 159 4.70 4.90 -5.47
N ALA A 160 3.47 4.46 -5.18
CA ALA A 160 3.20 3.30 -4.33
C ALA A 160 3.73 2.01 -4.95
N THR A 161 3.70 1.88 -6.28
CA THR A 161 4.25 0.72 -6.98
C THR A 161 5.77 0.68 -6.89
N ALA A 162 6.45 1.80 -7.18
CA ALA A 162 7.90 1.91 -6.99
C ALA A 162 8.31 1.61 -5.55
N ALA A 163 7.54 2.09 -4.56
CA ALA A 163 7.81 1.84 -3.16
C ALA A 163 7.81 0.35 -2.81
N ARG A 164 6.80 -0.40 -3.29
CA ARG A 164 6.72 -1.86 -3.12
C ARG A 164 7.84 -2.60 -3.85
N ASP A 165 8.10 -2.21 -5.09
CA ASP A 165 9.11 -2.83 -5.95
C ASP A 165 10.52 -2.70 -5.36
N LEU A 166 10.84 -1.51 -4.86
CA LEU A 166 12.15 -1.18 -4.29
C LEU A 166 12.26 -1.56 -2.81
N GLY A 167 11.15 -1.81 -2.12
CA GLY A 167 11.11 -2.12 -0.70
C GLY A 167 11.39 -0.91 0.20
N VAL A 168 10.95 0.28 -0.22
CA VAL A 168 11.04 1.53 0.55
C VAL A 168 9.67 1.88 1.16
N GLU A 169 9.67 2.67 2.23
CA GLU A 169 8.45 3.23 2.81
C GLU A 169 8.09 4.53 2.11
N LEU A 170 6.83 4.64 1.68
CA LEU A 170 6.28 5.84 1.06
C LEU A 170 5.30 6.52 2.01
N ARG A 171 5.47 7.84 2.18
CA ARG A 171 4.47 8.75 2.75
C ARG A 171 3.96 9.64 1.64
N TYR A 172 2.80 9.31 1.08
CA TYR A 172 2.15 10.18 0.10
C TYR A 172 1.18 11.12 0.82
N VAL A 173 1.35 12.42 0.63
CA VAL A 173 0.48 13.47 1.16
C VAL A 173 0.09 14.43 0.04
N ALA A 174 -1.03 15.11 0.20
CA ALA A 174 -1.50 16.12 -0.75
C ALA A 174 -2.09 17.29 0.05
N GLY A 175 -2.01 18.51 -0.50
CA GLY A 175 -2.51 19.69 0.17
C GLY A 175 -2.67 20.88 -0.77
N SER A 176 -3.36 21.91 -0.27
CA SER A 176 -3.35 23.26 -0.85
C SER A 176 -1.94 23.89 -0.81
N SER A 177 -1.74 25.05 -1.45
CA SER A 177 -0.41 25.69 -1.51
C SER A 177 0.21 25.88 -0.12
N ASP A 178 -0.54 26.43 0.84
CA ASP A 178 -0.06 26.61 2.22
C ASP A 178 0.19 25.28 2.94
N ASP A 179 -0.65 24.27 2.68
CA ASP A 179 -0.46 22.94 3.26
C ASP A 179 0.78 22.25 2.73
N GLN A 180 1.10 22.37 1.44
CA GLN A 180 2.27 21.74 0.83
C GLN A 180 3.56 22.17 1.53
N LEU A 181 3.71 23.46 1.82
CA LEU A 181 4.90 24.01 2.48
C LEU A 181 5.03 23.50 3.92
N ARG A 182 3.91 23.40 4.65
CA ARG A 182 3.87 22.84 6.01
C ARG A 182 4.15 21.34 6.02
N LEU A 183 3.60 20.61 5.06
CA LEU A 183 3.85 19.17 4.86
C LEU A 183 5.31 18.90 4.51
N PHE A 184 5.95 19.78 3.74
CA PHE A 184 7.39 19.71 3.45
C PHE A 184 8.22 19.87 4.73
N ASP A 185 7.93 20.89 5.55
CA ASP A 185 8.61 21.08 6.83
C ASP A 185 8.44 19.88 7.76
N ALA A 186 7.22 19.33 7.84
CA ALA A 186 6.92 18.12 8.59
C ALA A 186 7.72 16.92 8.07
N ALA A 187 7.80 16.74 6.75
CA ALA A 187 8.59 15.67 6.15
C ALA A 187 10.07 15.74 6.55
N LEU A 188 10.65 16.94 6.60
CA LEU A 188 12.02 17.17 7.05
C LEU A 188 12.20 16.98 8.56
N ALA A 189 11.15 17.15 9.36
CA ALA A 189 11.18 16.94 10.82
C ALA A 189 10.97 15.46 11.19
N ASP A 190 10.09 14.76 10.48
CA ASP A 190 9.66 13.38 10.75
C ASP A 190 10.62 12.30 10.22
N GLY A 191 11.86 12.69 9.91
CA GLY A 191 12.93 11.79 9.49
C GLY A 191 12.77 11.22 8.08
N SER A 192 12.09 11.92 7.16
CA SER A 192 12.10 11.52 5.74
C SER A 192 13.53 11.57 5.21
N HIS A 193 13.92 10.53 4.48
CA HIS A 193 15.24 10.43 3.87
C HIS A 193 15.30 11.15 2.51
N GLY A 194 14.17 11.41 1.88
CA GLY A 194 14.07 12.19 0.64
C GLY A 194 12.65 12.72 0.44
N VAL A 195 12.51 13.83 -0.28
CA VAL A 195 11.23 14.51 -0.49
C VAL A 195 11.02 14.81 -1.98
N ALA A 196 9.85 14.46 -2.53
CA ALA A 196 9.40 14.92 -3.84
C ALA A 196 8.18 15.82 -3.66
N ILE A 197 8.11 16.95 -4.36
CA ILE A 197 6.96 17.87 -4.31
C ILE A 197 6.56 18.33 -5.70
N ALA A 198 5.25 18.43 -5.97
CA ALA A 198 4.69 19.16 -7.10
C ALA A 198 4.19 20.50 -6.59
N PRO A 199 5.02 21.54 -6.61
CA PRO A 199 4.70 22.81 -5.96
C PRO A 199 3.61 23.54 -6.73
N ILE A 200 2.53 23.94 -6.06
CA ILE A 200 1.53 24.83 -6.65
C ILE A 200 2.17 26.19 -7.01
N ASP A 201 3.06 26.67 -6.13
CA ASP A 201 3.87 27.86 -6.35
C ASP A 201 5.35 27.51 -6.21
N ALA A 202 6.06 27.50 -7.35
CA ALA A 202 7.48 27.18 -7.42
C ALA A 202 8.35 28.19 -6.64
N ALA A 203 7.96 29.47 -6.61
CA ALA A 203 8.70 30.50 -5.91
C ALA A 203 8.61 30.34 -4.38
N LEU A 204 7.44 29.95 -3.88
CA LEU A 204 7.25 29.65 -2.45
C LEU A 204 7.92 28.32 -2.03
N ALA A 205 8.10 27.38 -2.95
CA ALA A 205 8.78 26.12 -2.68
C ALA A 205 10.32 26.24 -2.61
N GLU A 206 10.91 27.24 -3.27
CA GLU A 206 12.37 27.39 -3.37
C GLU A 206 13.12 27.44 -2.01
N PRO A 207 12.64 28.19 -0.99
CA PRO A 207 13.24 28.16 0.34
C PRO A 207 13.21 26.77 1.00
N LYS A 208 12.25 25.91 0.63
CA LYS A 208 12.14 24.53 1.16
C LYS A 208 13.21 23.62 0.57
N PHE A 209 13.49 23.74 -0.73
CA PHE A 209 14.61 23.03 -1.35
C PHE A 209 15.95 23.42 -0.72
N SER A 210 16.17 24.72 -0.51
CA SER A 210 17.37 25.23 0.18
C SER A 210 17.49 24.67 1.61
N ALA A 211 16.39 24.59 2.35
CA ALA A 211 16.37 24.01 3.70
C ALA A 211 16.65 22.49 3.70
N ALA A 212 16.14 21.76 2.70
CA ALA A 212 16.42 20.34 2.53
C ALA A 212 17.91 20.09 2.24
N ALA A 213 18.51 20.88 1.34
CA ALA A 213 19.92 20.83 1.01
C ALA A 213 20.81 21.08 2.25
N ALA A 214 20.47 22.07 3.08
CA ALA A 214 21.18 22.35 4.32
C ALA A 214 21.14 21.18 5.32
N ARG A 215 20.07 20.37 5.29
CA ARG A 215 19.90 19.15 6.10
C ARG A 215 20.45 17.88 5.42
N ARG A 216 20.98 17.99 4.19
CA ARG A 216 21.40 16.86 3.35
C ARG A 216 20.27 15.85 3.10
N VAL A 217 19.05 16.35 2.95
CA VAL A 217 17.90 15.56 2.53
C VAL A 217 17.67 15.86 1.05
N PRO A 218 17.84 14.88 0.14
CA PRO A 218 17.57 15.09 -1.27
C PRO A 218 16.12 15.48 -1.50
N ALA A 219 15.92 16.56 -2.25
CA ALA A 219 14.62 17.06 -2.63
C ALA A 219 14.54 17.29 -4.14
N ILE A 220 13.46 16.81 -4.75
CA ILE A 220 13.20 16.95 -6.19
C ILE A 220 11.82 17.57 -6.42
N ALA A 221 11.68 18.26 -7.54
CA ALA A 221 10.39 18.73 -8.04
C ALA A 221 9.80 17.71 -9.02
N PHE A 222 8.48 17.63 -9.11
CA PHE A 222 7.81 16.82 -10.12
C PHE A 222 6.53 17.48 -10.59
N ASP A 223 6.03 17.10 -11.77
CA ASP A 223 4.84 17.67 -12.43
C ASP A 223 4.99 19.19 -12.75
N THR A 224 5.05 20.03 -11.73
CA THR A 224 5.34 21.47 -11.86
C THR A 224 6.85 21.73 -11.78
N PRO A 225 7.45 22.33 -12.81
CA PRO A 225 8.88 22.64 -12.83
C PRO A 225 9.30 23.55 -11.67
N PRO A 226 10.51 23.37 -11.11
CA PRO A 226 11.08 24.32 -10.17
C PRO A 226 11.61 25.56 -10.90
N LEU A 227 11.82 26.65 -10.17
CA LEU A 227 12.39 27.87 -10.77
C LEU A 227 13.75 27.63 -11.45
N PRO A 228 14.13 28.45 -12.45
CA PRO A 228 15.48 28.42 -13.00
C PRO A 228 16.54 28.59 -11.91
N LYS A 229 17.54 27.70 -11.90
CA LYS A 229 18.61 27.63 -10.89
C LYS A 229 18.12 27.31 -9.46
N SER A 230 17.04 26.55 -9.35
CA SER A 230 16.53 26.02 -8.09
C SER A 230 17.55 25.16 -7.33
N ALA A 231 17.40 25.10 -6.02
CA ALA A 231 18.06 24.14 -5.13
C ALA A 231 17.47 22.72 -5.20
N ALA A 232 16.37 22.50 -5.93
CA ALA A 232 15.88 21.16 -6.24
C ALA A 232 16.93 20.37 -7.04
N LEU A 233 17.16 19.11 -6.68
CA LEU A 233 18.22 18.30 -7.31
C LEU A 233 17.90 17.87 -8.75
N ALA A 234 16.61 17.74 -9.06
CA ALA A 234 16.10 17.33 -10.37
C ALA A 234 14.62 17.70 -10.51
N TYR A 235 14.15 17.72 -11.76
CA TYR A 235 12.73 17.75 -12.11
C TYR A 235 12.32 16.44 -12.78
N VAL A 236 11.24 15.83 -12.31
CA VAL A 236 10.63 14.64 -12.92
C VAL A 236 9.25 15.00 -13.46
N GLY A 237 9.07 15.05 -14.77
CA GLY A 237 7.79 15.45 -15.32
C GLY A 237 7.79 15.55 -16.83
N THR A 238 6.82 16.30 -17.34
CA THR A 238 6.63 16.49 -18.78
C THR A 238 7.51 17.62 -19.29
N ASP A 239 8.16 17.43 -20.44
CA ASP A 239 8.64 18.55 -21.25
C ASP A 239 7.44 19.31 -21.80
N ASN A 240 7.02 20.36 -21.08
CA ASN A 240 5.79 21.10 -21.34
C ASN A 240 5.85 21.88 -22.67
N TYR A 241 7.03 22.34 -23.08
CA TYR A 241 7.20 23.01 -24.35
C TYR A 241 7.02 22.03 -25.50
N GLN A 242 7.71 20.87 -25.48
CA GLN A 242 7.55 19.86 -26.52
C GLN A 242 6.13 19.28 -26.55
N ALA A 243 5.49 19.11 -25.40
CA ALA A 243 4.09 18.70 -25.33
C ALA A 243 3.16 19.76 -25.97
N GLY A 244 3.45 21.05 -25.77
CA GLY A 244 2.76 22.15 -26.44
C GLY A 244 2.96 22.14 -27.95
N VAL A 245 4.20 21.91 -28.43
CA VAL A 245 4.52 21.76 -29.86
C VAL A 245 3.68 20.65 -30.47
N LEU A 246 3.62 19.50 -29.80
CA LEU A 246 2.83 18.37 -30.25
C LEU A 246 1.33 18.69 -30.31
N ALA A 247 0.78 19.41 -29.32
CA ALA A 247 -0.60 19.89 -29.37
C ALA A 247 -0.86 20.83 -30.56
N GLY A 248 0.08 21.74 -30.83
CA GLY A 248 0.03 22.64 -31.99
C GLY A 248 0.07 21.90 -33.32
N ASP A 249 0.97 20.92 -33.46
CA ASP A 249 1.05 20.05 -34.64
C ASP A 249 -0.26 19.30 -34.88
N VAL A 250 -0.91 18.81 -33.81
CA VAL A 250 -2.22 18.14 -33.90
C VAL A 250 -3.30 19.12 -34.35
N LEU A 251 -3.36 20.33 -33.78
CA LEU A 251 -4.30 21.36 -34.23
C LEU A 251 -4.07 21.77 -35.69
N ALA A 252 -2.82 21.92 -36.11
CA ALA A 252 -2.45 22.20 -37.49
C ALA A 252 -2.96 21.12 -38.46
N ARG A 253 -2.91 19.84 -38.06
CA ARG A 253 -3.46 18.71 -38.83
C ARG A 253 -4.98 18.71 -38.88
N LEU A 254 -5.64 19.07 -37.77
CA LEU A 254 -7.10 19.11 -37.66
C LEU A 254 -7.72 20.34 -38.34
N LEU A 255 -6.99 21.46 -38.39
CA LEU A 255 -7.39 22.74 -38.98
C LEU A 255 -6.41 23.20 -40.07
N PRO A 256 -6.23 22.44 -41.17
CA PRO A 256 -5.23 22.76 -42.20
C PRO A 256 -5.52 24.05 -42.97
N LYS A 257 -6.77 24.53 -42.92
CA LYS A 257 -7.19 25.81 -43.51
C LYS A 257 -7.02 26.99 -42.56
N GLY A 258 -6.53 26.74 -41.33
CA GLY A 258 -6.47 27.71 -40.26
C GLY A 258 -7.82 28.08 -39.70
N GLY A 259 -7.84 29.18 -38.94
CA GLY A 259 -9.03 29.65 -38.22
C GLY A 259 -8.65 30.37 -36.93
N LEU A 260 -9.64 30.98 -36.30
CA LEU A 260 -9.49 31.54 -34.96
C LEU A 260 -9.86 30.45 -33.94
N ILE A 261 -9.02 30.24 -32.93
CA ILE A 261 -9.28 29.29 -31.84
C ILE A 261 -9.32 29.99 -30.49
N GLY A 262 -10.12 29.48 -29.57
CA GLY A 262 -10.06 29.82 -28.15
C GLY A 262 -8.93 29.06 -27.45
N ALA A 263 -8.44 29.58 -26.33
CA ALA A 263 -7.50 28.87 -25.47
C ALA A 263 -7.83 29.14 -24.00
N SER A 264 -7.63 28.14 -23.15
CA SER A 264 -7.62 28.32 -21.70
C SER A 264 -6.41 27.64 -21.08
N ILE A 265 -5.95 28.26 -19.99
CA ILE A 265 -4.86 27.79 -19.13
C ILE A 265 -5.36 27.76 -17.69
N ASP A 266 -4.65 27.05 -16.83
CA ASP A 266 -4.98 27.05 -15.40
C ASP A 266 -4.64 28.40 -14.75
N SER A 267 -3.36 28.79 -14.79
CA SER A 267 -2.89 30.11 -14.38
C SER A 267 -1.71 30.57 -15.24
N ALA A 268 -1.61 31.89 -15.44
CA ALA A 268 -0.47 32.53 -16.09
C ALA A 268 0.80 32.57 -15.21
N MET A 269 0.71 32.13 -13.96
CA MET A 269 1.83 32.11 -13.02
C MET A 269 2.58 30.77 -13.00
N THR A 270 2.04 29.71 -13.61
CA THR A 270 2.66 28.38 -13.60
C THR A 270 3.49 28.15 -14.87
N GLU A 271 4.75 27.73 -14.70
CA GLU A 271 5.69 27.56 -15.83
C GLU A 271 5.19 26.53 -16.85
N ASN A 272 4.53 25.45 -16.40
CA ASN A 272 3.95 24.44 -17.28
C ASN A 272 2.90 25.00 -18.26
N SER A 273 2.03 25.91 -17.80
CA SER A 273 1.00 26.56 -18.63
C SER A 273 1.64 27.48 -19.67
N ILE A 274 2.66 28.24 -19.26
CA ILE A 274 3.41 29.15 -20.14
C ILE A 274 4.12 28.34 -21.23
N ASP A 275 4.86 27.31 -20.86
CA ASP A 275 5.62 26.46 -21.79
C ASP A 275 4.71 25.76 -22.80
N ARG A 276 3.56 25.23 -22.35
CA ARG A 276 2.57 24.59 -23.23
C ARG A 276 2.02 25.58 -24.25
N MET A 277 1.72 26.81 -23.85
CA MET A 277 1.25 27.86 -24.76
C MET A 277 2.33 28.31 -25.75
N MET A 278 3.58 28.47 -25.31
CA MET A 278 4.70 28.77 -26.20
C MET A 278 4.96 27.64 -27.21
N GLY A 279 4.87 26.39 -26.75
CA GLY A 279 4.98 25.22 -27.62
C GLY A 279 3.83 25.16 -28.62
N LEU A 280 2.60 25.41 -28.19
CA LEU A 280 1.41 25.45 -29.04
C LEU A 280 1.59 26.43 -30.20
N GLU A 281 2.05 27.65 -29.92
CA GLU A 281 2.34 28.68 -30.92
C GLU A 281 3.41 28.21 -31.92
N ALA A 282 4.43 27.50 -31.45
CA ALA A 282 5.48 26.94 -32.30
C ALA A 282 4.96 25.78 -33.18
N GLY A 283 4.11 24.89 -32.66
CA GLY A 283 3.56 23.76 -33.40
C GLY A 283 2.57 24.17 -34.50
N ILE A 284 1.84 25.28 -34.31
CA ILE A 284 0.97 25.81 -35.37
C ILE A 284 1.73 26.66 -36.41
N ALA A 285 3.04 26.86 -36.25
CA ALA A 285 3.82 27.71 -37.13
C ALA A 285 3.75 27.23 -38.59
N GLY A 286 3.27 28.10 -39.48
CA GLY A 286 3.08 27.79 -40.91
C GLY A 286 1.66 27.42 -41.30
N VAL A 287 0.74 27.25 -40.33
CA VAL A 287 -0.70 27.12 -40.59
C VAL A 287 -1.39 28.42 -40.16
N PRO A 288 -2.40 28.94 -40.90
CA PRO A 288 -3.06 30.21 -40.57
C PRO A 288 -4.04 30.09 -39.38
N ILE A 289 -3.61 29.46 -38.28
CA ILE A 289 -4.31 29.41 -37.01
C ILE A 289 -3.94 30.66 -36.21
N ARG A 290 -4.93 31.31 -35.61
CA ARG A 290 -4.74 32.41 -34.66
C ARG A 290 -5.38 32.02 -33.34
N ILE A 291 -4.68 32.29 -32.25
CA ILE A 291 -5.14 31.99 -30.90
C ILE A 291 -5.67 33.28 -30.28
N LEU A 292 -6.87 33.26 -29.73
CA LEU A 292 -7.32 34.33 -28.84
C LEU A 292 -6.43 34.36 -27.59
N PRO A 293 -6.25 35.51 -26.93
CA PRO A 293 -5.56 35.56 -25.64
C PRO A 293 -6.17 34.52 -24.69
N PRO A 294 -5.37 33.62 -24.10
CA PRO A 294 -5.90 32.59 -23.22
C PRO A 294 -6.48 33.23 -21.97
N PHE A 295 -7.61 32.70 -21.49
CA PHE A 295 -8.11 33.04 -20.16
C PHE A 295 -7.65 32.01 -19.13
N GLU A 296 -7.52 32.46 -17.88
CA GLU A 296 -7.18 31.61 -16.74
C GLU A 296 -8.45 30.96 -16.16
N GLU A 297 -8.35 29.73 -15.67
CA GLU A 297 -9.46 29.08 -14.94
C GLU A 297 -9.26 29.15 -13.42
N GLU A 298 -8.07 29.53 -12.94
CA GLU A 298 -7.76 29.74 -11.52
C GLU A 298 -8.09 28.50 -10.67
N HIS A 299 -7.85 27.30 -11.20
CA HIS A 299 -8.24 26.00 -10.60
C HIS A 299 -9.76 25.82 -10.35
N ASP A 300 -10.62 26.64 -10.96
CA ASP A 300 -12.08 26.56 -10.86
C ASP A 300 -12.71 26.12 -12.19
N ALA A 301 -13.12 24.85 -12.26
CA ALA A 301 -13.74 24.29 -13.45
C ALA A 301 -15.09 24.96 -13.80
N HIS A 302 -15.85 25.46 -12.82
CA HIS A 302 -17.10 26.17 -13.09
C HIS A 302 -16.83 27.52 -13.73
N LEU A 303 -15.82 28.24 -13.23
CA LEU A 303 -15.34 29.48 -13.85
C LEU A 303 -14.84 29.21 -15.28
N GLY A 304 -14.09 28.13 -15.48
CA GLY A 304 -13.61 27.71 -16.80
C GLY A 304 -14.73 27.43 -17.80
N LEU A 305 -15.78 26.70 -17.39
CA LEU A 305 -16.96 26.48 -18.23
C LEU A 305 -17.70 27.79 -18.55
N GLN A 306 -17.86 28.67 -17.56
CA GLN A 306 -18.50 29.97 -17.74
C GLN A 306 -17.73 30.83 -18.77
N ARG A 307 -16.39 30.93 -18.62
CA ARG A 307 -15.52 31.70 -19.53
C ARG A 307 -15.47 31.07 -20.94
N SER A 308 -15.49 29.74 -21.05
CA SER A 308 -15.59 29.03 -22.32
C SER A 308 -16.90 29.33 -23.05
N CYS A 309 -18.04 29.25 -22.36
CA CYS A 309 -19.36 29.59 -22.90
C CYS A 309 -19.42 31.05 -23.36
N GLN A 310 -18.92 31.98 -22.53
CA GLN A 310 -18.88 33.40 -22.85
C GLN A 310 -18.02 33.65 -24.10
N THR A 311 -16.85 33.02 -24.20
CA THR A 311 -15.95 33.18 -25.35
C THR A 311 -16.60 32.67 -26.64
N LEU A 312 -17.33 31.55 -26.61
CA LEU A 312 -18.07 31.08 -27.78
C LEU A 312 -19.26 31.98 -28.16
N ALA A 313 -19.90 32.61 -27.18
CA ALA A 313 -20.96 33.59 -27.43
C ALA A 313 -20.41 34.87 -28.08
N ASP A 314 -19.26 35.36 -27.61
CA ASP A 314 -18.60 36.56 -28.14
C ASP A 314 -17.94 36.31 -29.51
N TYR A 315 -17.43 35.10 -29.72
CA TYR A 315 -16.78 34.66 -30.95
C TYR A 315 -17.43 33.40 -31.55
N PRO A 316 -18.65 33.50 -32.12
CA PRO A 316 -19.34 32.32 -32.69
C PRO A 316 -18.61 31.68 -33.88
N MET A 317 -17.66 32.39 -34.50
CA MET A 317 -16.89 31.95 -35.65
C MET A 317 -15.66 31.09 -35.30
N LEU A 318 -15.38 30.83 -34.02
CA LEU A 318 -14.24 30.00 -33.62
C LEU A 318 -14.29 28.64 -34.33
N ALA A 319 -13.14 28.26 -34.91
CA ALA A 319 -12.91 27.01 -35.60
C ALA A 319 -12.52 25.86 -34.64
N GLY A 320 -12.12 26.21 -33.42
CA GLY A 320 -11.71 25.25 -32.43
C GLY A 320 -11.31 25.88 -31.11
N ALA A 321 -10.78 25.05 -30.22
CA ALA A 321 -10.27 25.46 -28.93
C ALA A 321 -9.08 24.60 -28.48
N PHE A 322 -8.28 25.17 -27.59
CA PHE A 322 -7.19 24.50 -26.89
C PHE A 322 -7.38 24.57 -25.38
N GLY A 323 -7.15 23.45 -24.69
CA GLY A 323 -7.12 23.40 -23.22
C GLY A 323 -5.78 22.90 -22.70
N ALA A 324 -5.10 23.71 -21.89
CA ALA A 324 -3.74 23.42 -21.43
C ALA A 324 -3.63 22.49 -20.22
N CYS A 325 -4.72 22.26 -19.48
CA CYS A 325 -4.78 21.33 -18.35
C CYS A 325 -6.09 20.52 -18.33
N GLY A 326 -6.20 19.58 -17.39
CA GLY A 326 -7.25 18.56 -17.39
C GLY A 326 -8.71 19.04 -17.26
N SER A 327 -8.98 20.22 -16.71
CA SER A 327 -10.35 20.81 -16.70
C SER A 327 -10.66 21.59 -17.98
N ASN A 328 -9.64 22.19 -18.60
CA ASN A 328 -9.81 23.11 -19.72
C ASN A 328 -10.47 22.44 -20.93
N GLY A 329 -9.99 21.25 -21.31
CA GLY A 329 -10.54 20.48 -22.44
C GLY A 329 -12.04 20.18 -22.29
N PRO A 330 -12.44 19.53 -21.19
CA PRO A 330 -13.85 19.31 -20.85
C PRO A 330 -14.70 20.58 -20.83
N ASN A 331 -14.18 21.70 -20.30
CA ASN A 331 -14.90 22.98 -20.28
C ASN A 331 -15.20 23.49 -21.69
N TRP A 332 -14.22 23.43 -22.61
CA TRP A 332 -14.43 23.75 -24.02
C TRP A 332 -15.40 22.79 -24.70
N GLY A 333 -15.30 21.49 -24.42
CA GLY A 333 -16.20 20.48 -24.98
C GLY A 333 -17.65 20.70 -24.57
N MET A 334 -17.90 20.97 -23.28
CA MET A 334 -19.23 21.28 -22.79
C MET A 334 -19.76 22.60 -23.35
N ALA A 335 -18.93 23.63 -23.43
CA ALA A 335 -19.30 24.91 -24.04
C ALA A 335 -19.65 24.75 -25.53
N ALA A 336 -18.92 23.91 -26.27
CA ALA A 336 -19.20 23.58 -27.67
C ALA A 336 -20.56 22.88 -27.82
N LEU A 337 -20.88 21.92 -26.93
CA LEU A 337 -22.19 21.27 -26.89
C LEU A 337 -23.32 22.26 -26.60
N HIS A 338 -23.17 23.14 -25.60
CA HIS A 338 -24.15 24.18 -25.28
C HIS A 338 -24.38 25.15 -26.45
N ALA A 339 -23.32 25.50 -27.18
CA ALA A 339 -23.38 26.36 -28.35
C ALA A 339 -23.88 25.65 -29.63
N GLY A 340 -24.15 24.34 -29.57
CA GLY A 340 -24.59 23.55 -30.73
C GLY A 340 -23.54 23.46 -31.84
N LYS A 341 -22.25 23.45 -31.48
CA LYS A 341 -21.15 23.24 -32.42
C LYS A 341 -21.19 21.82 -32.98
N ASP A 342 -20.91 21.68 -34.27
CA ASP A 342 -20.79 20.39 -34.94
C ASP A 342 -19.34 19.89 -34.92
N GLU A 343 -19.09 18.73 -35.53
CA GLU A 343 -17.77 18.10 -35.61
C GLU A 343 -16.71 18.94 -36.33
N SER A 344 -17.08 20.05 -37.01
CA SER A 344 -16.10 20.95 -37.62
C SER A 344 -15.33 21.78 -36.57
N PHE A 345 -15.88 21.94 -35.37
CA PHE A 345 -15.21 22.59 -34.24
C PHE A 345 -14.19 21.65 -33.61
N LYS A 346 -12.90 22.00 -33.68
CA LYS A 346 -11.81 21.12 -33.26
C LYS A 346 -11.26 21.47 -31.88
N ILE A 347 -11.24 20.51 -30.96
CA ILE A 347 -10.70 20.63 -29.62
C ILE A 347 -9.52 19.69 -29.46
N VAL A 348 -8.39 20.27 -29.07
CA VAL A 348 -7.20 19.56 -28.60
C VAL A 348 -6.92 20.00 -27.18
N CYS A 349 -6.69 19.07 -26.27
CA CYS A 349 -6.47 19.40 -24.86
C CYS A 349 -5.34 18.58 -24.25
N PHE A 350 -5.08 18.83 -22.97
CA PHE A 350 -4.19 18.05 -22.13
C PHE A 350 -4.97 17.16 -21.17
N ASP A 351 -4.30 16.09 -20.75
CA ASP A 351 -4.71 15.12 -19.74
C ASP A 351 -5.88 14.21 -20.16
N VAL A 352 -5.96 13.03 -19.53
CA VAL A 352 -6.98 12.02 -19.80
C VAL A 352 -7.91 11.89 -18.61
N THR A 353 -8.76 12.90 -18.44
CA THR A 353 -9.80 12.91 -17.41
C THR A 353 -11.00 12.03 -17.80
N ALA A 354 -11.89 11.77 -16.85
CA ALA A 354 -13.14 11.05 -17.11
C ALA A 354 -13.96 11.69 -18.25
N ASP A 355 -14.11 13.01 -18.20
CA ASP A 355 -14.83 13.77 -19.21
C ASP A 355 -14.10 13.78 -20.54
N THR A 356 -12.76 13.85 -20.54
CA THR A 356 -11.96 13.76 -21.77
C THR A 356 -12.16 12.40 -22.46
N ILE A 357 -12.11 11.30 -21.70
CA ILE A 357 -12.35 9.94 -22.25
C ILE A 357 -13.75 9.88 -22.89
N TYR A 358 -14.76 10.41 -22.21
CA TYR A 358 -16.12 10.47 -22.74
C TYR A 358 -16.21 11.32 -24.01
N MET A 359 -15.65 12.53 -23.99
CA MET A 359 -15.72 13.45 -25.11
C MET A 359 -14.89 13.01 -26.32
N LEU A 360 -13.81 12.25 -26.12
CA LEU A 360 -13.09 11.57 -27.21
C LEU A 360 -13.96 10.46 -27.85
N ARG A 361 -14.70 9.70 -27.03
CA ARG A 361 -15.62 8.65 -27.50
C ARG A 361 -16.81 9.21 -28.27
N GLU A 362 -17.35 10.33 -27.82
CA GLU A 362 -18.46 11.03 -28.49
C GLU A 362 -17.98 11.91 -29.66
N GLY A 363 -16.68 12.16 -29.79
CA GLY A 363 -16.10 12.96 -30.87
C GLY A 363 -16.14 14.47 -30.65
N THR A 364 -16.61 14.94 -29.49
CA THR A 364 -16.59 16.35 -29.07
C THR A 364 -15.15 16.86 -28.94
N ILE A 365 -14.25 16.04 -28.39
CA ILE A 365 -12.80 16.30 -28.35
C ILE A 365 -12.14 15.37 -29.37
N GLN A 366 -11.22 15.89 -30.20
CA GLN A 366 -10.60 15.08 -31.25
C GLN A 366 -9.27 14.46 -30.82
N ALA A 367 -8.52 15.13 -29.95
CA ALA A 367 -7.27 14.60 -29.42
C ALA A 367 -6.98 15.16 -28.03
N THR A 368 -6.26 14.38 -27.23
CA THR A 368 -5.65 14.86 -25.99
C THR A 368 -4.17 14.49 -25.95
N ILE A 369 -3.36 15.36 -25.35
CA ILE A 369 -1.97 15.10 -24.99
C ILE A 369 -1.99 14.46 -23.60
N ALA A 370 -1.78 13.15 -23.57
CA ALA A 370 -1.76 12.36 -22.35
C ALA A 370 -0.36 12.40 -21.73
N GLN A 371 -0.29 12.80 -20.46
CA GLN A 371 0.94 12.73 -19.68
C GLN A 371 1.16 11.32 -19.13
N ARG A 372 2.39 11.01 -18.73
CA ARG A 372 2.70 9.72 -18.10
C ARG A 372 2.71 9.81 -16.58
N GLU A 373 1.55 10.08 -16.00
CA GLU A 373 1.41 10.37 -14.57
C GLU A 373 1.92 9.24 -13.67
N PHE A 374 1.67 7.99 -14.08
CA PHE A 374 2.18 6.82 -13.36
C PHE A 374 3.71 6.80 -13.35
N SER A 375 4.35 7.05 -14.50
CA SER A 375 5.81 7.14 -14.60
C SER A 375 6.38 8.28 -13.76
N MET A 376 5.73 9.44 -13.70
CA MET A 376 6.15 10.53 -12.80
C MET A 376 6.25 10.06 -11.35
N GLY A 377 5.19 9.44 -10.85
CA GLY A 377 5.17 8.89 -9.49
C GLY A 377 6.24 7.82 -9.28
N TYR A 378 6.39 6.89 -10.21
CA TYR A 378 7.34 5.79 -10.11
C TYR A 378 8.79 6.31 -10.09
N GLN A 379 9.14 7.16 -11.07
CA GLN A 379 10.49 7.66 -11.29
C GLN A 379 10.94 8.65 -10.22
N CYS A 380 10.03 9.40 -9.58
CA CYS A 380 10.36 10.20 -8.40
C CYS A 380 10.93 9.33 -7.27
N ILE A 381 10.23 8.24 -6.97
CA ILE A 381 10.64 7.31 -5.89
C ILE A 381 11.91 6.56 -6.28
N GLU A 382 12.02 6.13 -7.53
CA GLU A 382 13.23 5.49 -8.04
C GLU A 382 14.45 6.43 -7.97
N LEU A 383 14.33 7.67 -8.44
CA LEU A 383 15.42 8.64 -8.45
C LEU A 383 15.88 8.98 -7.03
N LEU A 384 14.96 9.26 -6.10
CA LEU A 384 15.31 9.50 -4.70
C LEU A 384 16.00 8.28 -4.07
N ALA A 385 15.52 7.07 -4.37
CA ALA A 385 16.15 5.84 -3.88
C ALA A 385 17.56 5.64 -4.44
N ARG A 386 17.81 5.98 -5.72
CA ARG A 386 19.14 5.98 -6.34
C ARG A 386 20.07 6.99 -5.67
N ILE A 387 19.63 8.23 -5.48
CA ILE A 387 20.41 9.28 -4.80
C ILE A 387 20.86 8.80 -3.41
N LEU A 388 19.96 8.19 -2.65
CA LEU A 388 20.25 7.71 -1.29
C LEU A 388 21.10 6.44 -1.23
N THR A 389 21.05 5.62 -2.29
CA THR A 389 21.71 4.32 -2.33
C THR A 389 23.08 4.38 -2.99
N ASP A 390 23.15 5.01 -4.17
CA ASP A 390 24.34 5.06 -5.04
C ASP A 390 25.17 6.34 -4.81
N GLY A 391 24.57 7.36 -4.18
CA GLY A 391 25.13 8.69 -3.94
C GLY A 391 24.59 9.72 -4.93
N GLU A 392 24.46 10.97 -4.47
CA GLU A 392 23.85 12.07 -5.23
C GLU A 392 24.52 12.30 -6.58
N GLU A 393 25.84 12.49 -6.61
CA GLU A 393 26.61 12.73 -7.83
C GLU A 393 26.38 11.62 -8.87
N ARG A 394 26.57 10.35 -8.48
CA ARG A 394 26.39 9.20 -9.38
C ARG A 394 24.96 9.05 -9.89
N ALA A 395 23.97 9.33 -9.05
CA ALA A 395 22.56 9.24 -9.45
C ALA A 395 22.20 10.36 -10.42
N LEU A 396 22.63 11.59 -10.14
CA LEU A 396 22.33 12.75 -10.99
C LEU A 396 23.07 12.66 -12.33
N ASP A 397 24.28 12.13 -12.39
CA ASP A 397 25.05 11.96 -13.65
C ASP A 397 24.39 11.02 -14.67
N THR A 398 23.35 10.28 -14.27
CA THR A 398 22.51 9.51 -15.21
C THR A 398 21.43 10.34 -15.89
N LEU A 399 21.19 11.56 -15.42
CA LEU A 399 20.23 12.52 -15.98
C LEU A 399 20.91 13.42 -17.02
N PRO A 400 20.13 14.06 -17.92
CA PRO A 400 20.64 15.12 -18.78
C PRO A 400 21.20 16.31 -17.97
N ASP A 401 21.98 17.17 -18.63
CA ASP A 401 22.68 18.31 -18.00
C ASP A 401 21.73 19.30 -17.29
N ASP A 402 20.50 19.45 -17.80
CA ASP A 402 19.44 20.28 -17.19
C ASP A 402 18.76 19.62 -15.98
N ARG A 403 19.16 18.38 -15.64
CA ARG A 403 18.59 17.55 -14.58
C ARG A 403 17.07 17.33 -14.72
N VAL A 404 16.56 17.38 -15.95
CA VAL A 404 15.17 17.08 -16.28
C VAL A 404 15.03 15.61 -16.70
N LEU A 405 14.29 14.84 -15.90
CA LEU A 405 13.84 13.51 -16.28
C LEU A 405 12.46 13.64 -16.93
N ASN A 406 12.45 13.68 -18.27
CA ASN A 406 11.22 13.77 -19.04
C ASN A 406 10.49 12.41 -19.05
N THR A 407 9.26 12.38 -18.55
CA THR A 407 8.43 11.17 -18.52
C THR A 407 7.79 10.87 -19.88
N GLY A 408 7.76 11.84 -20.78
CA GLY A 408 7.13 11.75 -22.09
C GLY A 408 5.63 12.01 -22.07
N VAL A 409 5.07 12.13 -23.27
CA VAL A 409 3.64 12.31 -23.55
C VAL A 409 3.23 11.45 -24.73
N ASP A 410 1.95 11.10 -24.78
CA ASP A 410 1.34 10.36 -25.87
C ASP A 410 0.19 11.18 -26.46
N VAL A 411 0.06 11.25 -27.78
CA VAL A 411 -1.15 11.80 -28.41
C VAL A 411 -2.21 10.71 -28.45
N VAL A 412 -3.35 10.97 -27.81
CA VAL A 412 -4.43 10.01 -27.69
C VAL A 412 -5.65 10.50 -28.48
N THR A 413 -6.13 9.65 -29.37
CA THR A 413 -7.33 9.86 -30.19
C THR A 413 -8.26 8.66 -30.07
N LEU A 414 -9.53 8.78 -30.45
CA LEU A 414 -10.46 7.64 -30.41
C LEU A 414 -9.93 6.44 -31.22
N GLU A 415 -9.51 6.72 -32.45
CA GLU A 415 -8.91 5.77 -33.38
C GLU A 415 -7.41 6.07 -33.53
N PRO A 416 -6.54 5.08 -33.75
CA PRO A 416 -5.12 5.33 -33.94
C PRO A 416 -4.86 6.03 -35.27
N THR A 417 -3.82 6.86 -35.31
CA THR A 417 -3.31 7.49 -36.54
C THR A 417 -1.82 7.19 -36.69
N ASP A 418 -1.17 7.76 -37.72
CA ASP A 418 0.29 7.71 -37.86
C ASP A 418 1.04 8.52 -36.79
N TRP A 419 0.35 9.39 -36.06
CA TRP A 419 0.91 10.29 -35.04
C TRP A 419 0.26 10.14 -33.66
N SER A 420 -0.70 9.20 -33.49
CA SER A 420 -1.41 9.00 -32.24
C SER A 420 -1.69 7.54 -31.95
N ILE A 421 -1.84 7.24 -30.66
CA ILE A 421 -2.33 5.95 -30.17
C ILE A 421 -3.84 5.98 -29.96
N ALA A 422 -4.48 4.81 -30.05
CA ALA A 422 -5.90 4.69 -29.77
C ALA A 422 -6.19 4.85 -28.28
N LEU A 423 -7.33 5.46 -27.94
CA LEU A 423 -7.79 5.63 -26.57
C LEU A 423 -7.91 4.29 -25.84
N ALA A 424 -8.38 3.24 -26.52
CA ALA A 424 -8.46 1.90 -25.95
C ALA A 424 -7.06 1.35 -25.58
N ASP A 425 -6.06 1.59 -26.42
CA ASP A 425 -4.69 1.15 -26.17
C ASP A 425 -4.07 1.92 -25.01
N TYR A 426 -4.25 3.25 -24.95
CA TYR A 426 -3.83 4.06 -23.81
C TYR A 426 -4.44 3.60 -22.49
N LEU A 427 -5.75 3.29 -22.49
CA LEU A 427 -6.44 2.81 -21.29
C LEU A 427 -6.01 1.39 -20.88
N HIS A 428 -5.55 0.57 -21.83
CA HIS A 428 -4.98 -0.75 -21.59
C HIS A 428 -3.53 -0.71 -21.13
N ASP A 429 -2.75 0.25 -21.64
CA ASP A 429 -1.34 0.42 -21.34
C ASP A 429 -1.20 0.98 -19.92
N THR A 430 -1.29 0.06 -18.95
CA THR A 430 -0.74 0.32 -17.64
C THR A 430 0.76 0.40 -17.83
N ASP A 431 1.29 1.63 -17.84
CA ASP A 431 2.71 2.02 -17.89
C ASP A 431 3.54 1.26 -16.82
N ARG A 432 3.69 -0.06 -16.98
CA ARG A 432 4.25 -0.98 -15.98
C ARG A 432 5.75 -0.95 -16.15
N GLN A 433 6.37 0.02 -15.51
CA GLN A 433 7.81 0.03 -15.34
C GLN A 433 8.27 -1.29 -14.74
N LYS A 434 9.31 -1.88 -15.35
CA LYS A 434 9.90 -3.11 -14.84
C LYS A 434 10.69 -2.76 -13.57
N PRO A 435 10.50 -3.48 -12.46
CA PRO A 435 11.22 -3.19 -11.23
C PRO A 435 12.73 -3.30 -11.43
N ASP A 436 13.49 -2.30 -10.95
CA ASP A 436 14.95 -2.40 -10.86
C ASP A 436 15.32 -3.31 -9.68
N ILE A 437 15.44 -4.60 -10.00
CA ILE A 437 15.82 -5.65 -9.05
C ILE A 437 17.20 -5.35 -8.44
N SER A 438 18.13 -4.79 -9.20
CA SER A 438 19.48 -4.50 -8.72
C SER A 438 19.46 -3.37 -7.69
N LEU A 439 18.69 -2.30 -7.94
CA LEU A 439 18.50 -1.21 -6.98
C LEU A 439 17.86 -1.73 -5.70
N ARG A 440 16.82 -2.57 -5.81
CA ARG A 440 16.18 -3.22 -4.65
C ARG A 440 17.17 -4.01 -3.80
N GLU A 441 18.04 -4.81 -4.42
CA GLU A 441 19.07 -5.57 -3.71
C GLU A 441 20.07 -4.68 -2.99
N ARG A 442 20.50 -3.57 -3.62
CA ARG A 442 21.38 -2.58 -2.98
C ARG A 442 20.71 -1.87 -1.80
N ILE A 443 19.43 -1.52 -1.92
CA ILE A 443 18.64 -0.95 -0.82
C ILE A 443 18.59 -1.94 0.36
N ARG A 444 18.28 -3.21 0.08
CA ARG A 444 18.25 -4.27 1.11
C ARG A 444 19.61 -4.46 1.78
N ALA A 445 20.71 -4.40 1.02
CA ALA A 445 22.06 -4.55 1.55
C ALA A 445 22.45 -3.44 2.56
N ARG A 446 21.79 -2.28 2.54
CA ARG A 446 22.02 -1.20 3.53
C ARG A 446 21.48 -1.54 4.92
N GLY A 447 20.54 -2.48 5.03
CA GLY A 447 19.93 -2.88 6.30
C GLY A 447 19.05 -1.81 6.99
N LYS A 448 18.88 -0.62 6.39
CA LYS A 448 18.02 0.46 6.89
C LYS A 448 16.85 0.68 5.93
N LYS A 449 15.64 0.74 6.47
CA LYS A 449 14.43 1.06 5.70
C LYS A 449 14.49 2.53 5.28
N LEU A 450 14.44 2.79 3.97
CA LEU A 450 14.32 4.16 3.45
C LEU A 450 12.88 4.62 3.57
N VAL A 451 12.70 5.87 3.97
CA VAL A 451 11.38 6.52 4.10
C VAL A 451 11.40 7.73 3.19
N LEU A 452 10.53 7.75 2.20
CA LEU A 452 10.43 8.80 1.20
C LEU A 452 9.06 9.47 1.30
N THR A 453 9.03 10.79 1.22
CA THR A 453 7.79 11.56 1.25
C THR A 453 7.53 12.17 -0.12
N MET A 454 6.31 12.02 -0.62
CA MET A 454 5.86 12.62 -1.86
C MET A 454 4.65 13.52 -1.58
N ILE A 455 4.73 14.78 -2.01
CA ILE A 455 3.77 15.84 -1.73
C ILE A 455 3.13 16.24 -3.06
N GLY A 456 1.90 15.79 -3.29
CA GLY A 456 1.09 16.19 -4.45
C GLY A 456 0.20 17.40 -4.15
N MET A 457 -0.60 17.81 -5.14
CA MET A 457 -1.63 18.83 -4.97
C MET A 457 -2.93 18.19 -4.46
N ALA A 458 -3.67 18.91 -3.61
CA ALA A 458 -5.06 18.58 -3.33
C ALA A 458 -5.94 19.16 -4.45
N ASP A 459 -6.91 18.38 -4.95
CA ASP A 459 -7.92 18.91 -5.87
C ASP A 459 -8.80 19.94 -5.14
N ALA A 460 -9.37 20.90 -5.87
CA ALA A 460 -10.22 21.94 -5.30
C ALA A 460 -11.46 21.30 -4.63
N GLY A 461 -11.51 21.39 -3.30
CA GLY A 461 -12.54 20.79 -2.46
C GLY A 461 -11.92 19.76 -1.52
N ASP A 462 -11.91 20.08 -0.23
CA ASP A 462 -11.37 19.25 0.84
C ASP A 462 -11.98 17.83 0.77
N GLU A 463 -11.21 16.86 0.25
CA GLU A 463 -11.65 15.48 0.11
C GLU A 463 -11.76 14.81 1.48
N GLY A 464 -12.99 14.74 2.00
CA GLY A 464 -13.33 13.90 3.13
C GLY A 464 -14.09 12.66 2.69
N VAL A 465 -13.65 11.46 3.08
CA VAL A 465 -14.59 10.34 3.20
C VAL A 465 -15.26 10.49 4.54
N VAL A 466 -16.55 10.82 4.54
CA VAL A 466 -17.33 10.93 5.77
C VAL A 466 -17.87 9.55 6.11
N GLU A 467 -17.48 9.04 7.29
CA GLU A 467 -18.13 7.89 7.91
C GLU A 467 -19.29 8.36 8.78
N ARG A 468 -20.50 7.88 8.48
CA ARG A 468 -21.67 8.00 9.34
C ARG A 468 -22.02 6.65 9.92
N ARG A 469 -22.28 6.62 11.24
CA ARG A 469 -22.82 5.44 11.91
C ARG A 469 -24.32 5.60 12.13
N ALA A 470 -25.06 4.55 11.80
CA ALA A 470 -26.51 4.53 11.93
C ALA A 470 -27.01 3.12 12.28
N THR A 471 -28.28 3.03 12.68
CA THR A 471 -28.98 1.75 12.78
C THR A 471 -29.71 1.51 11.46
N LEU A 472 -29.66 0.28 10.95
CA LEU A 472 -30.41 -0.10 9.77
C LEU A 472 -31.92 -0.08 10.06
N ASP A 473 -32.65 0.85 9.45
CA ASP A 473 -34.10 0.85 9.49
C ASP A 473 -34.65 -0.31 8.66
N ALA A 474 -35.40 -1.21 9.30
CA ALA A 474 -35.97 -2.41 8.69
C ALA A 474 -36.92 -2.10 7.51
N ALA A 475 -37.52 -0.91 7.46
CA ALA A 475 -38.39 -0.47 6.36
C ALA A 475 -37.62 0.19 5.20
N SER A 476 -36.32 0.43 5.35
CA SER A 476 -35.53 1.15 4.34
C SER A 476 -35.29 0.30 3.07
N PRO A 477 -35.13 0.94 1.89
CA PRO A 477 -34.69 0.25 0.67
C PRO A 477 -33.37 -0.51 0.86
N LEU A 478 -32.47 0.03 1.69
CA LEU A 478 -31.21 -0.62 2.04
C LEU A 478 -31.45 -1.94 2.80
N ALA A 479 -32.35 -1.96 3.79
CA ALA A 479 -32.70 -3.19 4.50
C ALA A 479 -33.33 -4.25 3.57
N GLN A 480 -34.11 -3.83 2.57
CA GLN A 480 -34.62 -4.75 1.56
C GLN A 480 -33.49 -5.42 0.77
N VAL A 481 -32.45 -4.68 0.40
CA VAL A 481 -31.27 -5.22 -0.28
C VAL A 481 -30.50 -6.20 0.61
N PHE A 482 -30.29 -5.86 1.89
CA PHE A 482 -29.68 -6.77 2.87
C PHE A 482 -30.47 -8.08 3.05
N ASN A 483 -31.80 -7.98 3.10
CA ASN A 483 -32.67 -9.15 3.32
C ASN A 483 -32.82 -10.04 2.08
N THR A 484 -32.84 -9.44 0.88
CA THR A 484 -33.11 -10.18 -0.36
C THR A 484 -31.84 -10.60 -1.10
N GLY A 485 -30.73 -9.91 -0.87
CA GLY A 485 -29.50 -10.07 -1.65
C GLY A 485 -29.67 -9.73 -3.12
N ARG A 486 -30.65 -8.88 -3.46
CA ARG A 486 -30.94 -8.47 -4.84
C ARG A 486 -30.72 -6.99 -5.03
N THR A 487 -30.23 -6.64 -6.21
CA THR A 487 -30.13 -5.27 -6.68
C THR A 487 -31.52 -4.63 -6.75
N LEU A 488 -31.64 -3.41 -6.24
CA LEU A 488 -32.86 -2.61 -6.26
C LEU A 488 -32.62 -1.37 -7.12
N VAL A 489 -33.50 -1.13 -8.09
CA VAL A 489 -33.54 0.11 -8.88
C VAL A 489 -34.87 0.79 -8.57
N GLN A 490 -34.82 2.02 -8.09
CA GLN A 490 -35.99 2.75 -7.64
C GLN A 490 -36.03 4.14 -8.26
N ARG A 491 -37.23 4.58 -8.62
CA ARG A 491 -37.50 5.99 -8.91
C ARG A 491 -37.78 6.71 -7.60
N GLU A 492 -37.07 7.80 -7.38
CA GLU A 492 -37.26 8.68 -6.23
C GLU A 492 -37.98 9.97 -6.66
N SER A 493 -38.57 10.66 -5.68
CA SER A 493 -39.21 11.97 -5.86
C SER A 493 -38.35 13.04 -5.21
N GLY A 494 -38.00 14.10 -5.94
CA GLY A 494 -37.17 15.21 -5.42
C GLY A 494 -35.93 15.47 -6.26
N GLU A 495 -34.84 15.88 -5.62
CA GLU A 495 -33.54 16.14 -6.26
C GLU A 495 -32.88 14.86 -6.78
N VAL A 496 -33.11 13.72 -6.13
CA VAL A 496 -32.75 12.39 -6.63
C VAL A 496 -33.97 11.81 -7.33
N GLN A 497 -33.81 11.40 -8.58
CA GLN A 497 -34.88 10.80 -9.39
C GLN A 497 -34.64 9.30 -9.67
N THR A 498 -33.38 8.86 -9.67
CA THR A 498 -33.02 7.44 -9.80
C THR A 498 -32.06 7.03 -8.70
N SER A 499 -32.34 5.88 -8.09
CA SER A 499 -31.56 5.29 -7.01
C SER A 499 -31.29 3.82 -7.32
N VAL A 500 -30.02 3.42 -7.29
CA VAL A 500 -29.60 2.04 -7.55
C VAL A 500 -28.86 1.53 -6.33
N LEU A 501 -29.34 0.45 -5.73
CA LEU A 501 -28.72 -0.18 -4.58
C LEU A 501 -28.26 -1.59 -4.97
N VAL A 502 -26.97 -1.83 -4.89
CA VAL A 502 -26.33 -3.09 -5.31
C VAL A 502 -25.72 -3.79 -4.10
N PRO A 503 -26.10 -5.05 -3.79
CA PRO A 503 -25.58 -5.76 -2.63
C PRO A 503 -24.12 -6.19 -2.81
N LEU A 504 -23.36 -6.12 -1.73
CA LEU A 504 -22.04 -6.75 -1.60
C LEU A 504 -22.21 -8.15 -1.01
N LEU A 505 -22.00 -9.16 -1.86
CA LEU A 505 -22.32 -10.55 -1.57
C LEU A 505 -21.05 -11.40 -1.50
N ILE A 506 -20.90 -12.15 -0.40
CA ILE A 506 -19.87 -13.19 -0.25
C ILE A 506 -20.52 -14.44 0.31
N HIS A 507 -20.26 -15.58 -0.36
CA HIS A 507 -20.80 -16.89 0.02
C HIS A 507 -22.33 -16.91 0.25
N GLY A 508 -23.08 -16.03 -0.44
CA GLY A 508 -24.55 -15.92 -0.30
C GLY A 508 -25.03 -15.03 0.84
N THR A 509 -24.12 -14.40 1.60
CA THR A 509 -24.43 -13.45 2.67
C THR A 509 -24.17 -12.02 2.19
N VAL A 510 -25.13 -11.13 2.46
CA VAL A 510 -24.98 -9.68 2.22
C VAL A 510 -24.35 -9.07 3.46
N PHE A 511 -23.20 -8.42 3.30
CA PHE A 511 -22.53 -7.70 4.40
C PHE A 511 -22.42 -6.19 4.15
N GLY A 512 -22.83 -5.74 2.96
CA GLY A 512 -22.85 -4.34 2.59
C GLY A 512 -23.67 -4.09 1.33
N ALA A 513 -23.76 -2.83 0.92
CA ALA A 513 -24.34 -2.43 -0.35
C ALA A 513 -23.69 -1.14 -0.87
N ILE A 514 -23.73 -0.93 -2.18
CA ILE A 514 -23.39 0.33 -2.83
C ILE A 514 -24.68 0.99 -3.27
N ARG A 515 -24.90 2.26 -2.89
CA ARG A 515 -26.00 3.08 -3.39
C ARG A 515 -25.47 4.13 -4.36
N LEU A 516 -26.13 4.27 -5.50
CA LEU A 516 -25.87 5.31 -6.48
C LEU A 516 -27.12 6.16 -6.66
N ALA A 517 -26.98 7.47 -6.60
CA ALA A 517 -28.07 8.43 -6.73
C ALA A 517 -27.85 9.34 -7.94
N SER A 518 -28.87 9.52 -8.76
CA SER A 518 -28.85 10.41 -9.92
C SER A 518 -30.06 11.35 -9.91
N PRO A 519 -29.90 12.63 -10.29
CA PRO A 519 -31.01 13.56 -10.48
C PRO A 519 -31.78 13.29 -11.77
N GLN A 520 -31.28 12.42 -12.65
CA GLN A 520 -31.97 12.07 -13.90
C GLN A 520 -32.95 10.93 -13.69
N PRO A 521 -34.13 10.97 -14.33
CA PRO A 521 -35.06 9.86 -14.32
C PRO A 521 -34.53 8.73 -15.21
N ASP A 522 -34.69 7.48 -14.79
CA ASP A 522 -34.27 6.28 -15.53
C ASP A 522 -32.78 6.30 -15.93
N ALA A 523 -31.92 6.88 -15.08
CA ALA A 523 -30.52 7.12 -15.38
C ALA A 523 -29.69 5.84 -15.63
N CYS A 524 -30.16 4.67 -15.22
CA CYS A 524 -29.40 3.42 -15.25
C CYS A 524 -29.99 2.41 -16.24
N SER A 525 -29.27 2.12 -17.32
CA SER A 525 -29.63 1.08 -18.26
C SER A 525 -29.32 -0.33 -17.70
N ARG A 526 -29.82 -1.38 -18.38
CA ARG A 526 -29.47 -2.77 -18.03
C ARG A 526 -27.97 -3.05 -18.18
N HIS A 527 -27.31 -2.36 -19.11
CA HIS A 527 -25.88 -2.53 -19.33
C HIS A 527 -25.09 -1.92 -18.16
N ASP A 528 -25.45 -0.70 -17.77
CA ASP A 528 -24.86 0.04 -16.64
C ASP A 528 -25.03 -0.75 -15.34
N LEU A 529 -26.24 -1.27 -15.10
CA LEU A 529 -26.53 -2.10 -13.94
C LEU A 529 -25.62 -3.33 -13.88
N SER A 530 -25.45 -4.01 -15.01
CA SER A 530 -24.58 -5.19 -15.08
C SER A 530 -23.11 -4.85 -14.80
N LEU A 531 -22.65 -3.66 -15.18
CA LEU A 531 -21.31 -3.18 -14.85
C LEU A 531 -21.18 -2.88 -13.35
N ILE A 532 -22.13 -2.13 -12.78
CA ILE A 532 -22.13 -1.80 -11.35
C ILE A 532 -22.16 -3.08 -10.51
N GLU A 533 -22.96 -4.09 -10.89
CA GLU A 533 -22.98 -5.41 -10.23
C GLU A 533 -21.64 -6.15 -10.30
N ARG A 534 -20.92 -6.07 -11.43
CA ARG A 534 -19.56 -6.65 -11.56
C ARG A 534 -18.58 -5.95 -10.63
N ILE A 535 -18.64 -4.61 -10.57
CA ILE A 535 -17.81 -3.81 -9.69
C ILE A 535 -18.11 -4.16 -8.23
N ALA A 536 -19.39 -4.16 -7.83
CA ALA A 536 -19.83 -4.57 -6.50
C ALA A 536 -19.36 -5.99 -6.13
N GLY A 537 -19.38 -6.94 -7.07
CA GLY A 537 -18.85 -8.28 -6.84
C GLY A 537 -17.34 -8.33 -6.63
N ALA A 538 -16.56 -7.55 -7.40
CA ALA A 538 -15.11 -7.42 -7.18
C ALA A 538 -14.81 -6.77 -5.83
N MET A 539 -15.54 -5.71 -5.51
CA MET A 539 -15.47 -4.95 -4.26
C MET A 539 -15.78 -5.78 -3.03
N ALA A 540 -16.81 -6.61 -3.11
CA ALA A 540 -17.18 -7.47 -2.00
C ALA A 540 -15.96 -8.31 -1.57
N MET A 541 -15.28 -8.94 -2.53
CA MET A 541 -14.05 -9.71 -2.29
C MET A 541 -12.93 -8.84 -1.71
N VAL A 542 -12.78 -7.60 -2.19
CA VAL A 542 -11.73 -6.68 -1.75
C VAL A 542 -11.88 -6.33 -0.27
N ILE A 543 -13.09 -5.95 0.13
CA ILE A 543 -13.41 -5.55 1.50
C ILE A 543 -13.28 -6.74 2.45
N GLU A 544 -13.69 -7.93 2.03
CA GLU A 544 -13.52 -9.14 2.85
C GLU A 544 -12.06 -9.52 3.02
N ASN A 545 -11.24 -9.43 1.98
CA ASN A 545 -9.80 -9.69 2.10
C ASN A 545 -9.15 -8.71 3.09
N ALA A 546 -9.51 -7.42 3.03
CA ALA A 546 -9.02 -6.42 3.98
C ALA A 546 -9.46 -6.72 5.43
N ARG A 547 -10.71 -7.17 5.61
CA ARG A 547 -11.24 -7.60 6.91
C ARG A 547 -10.50 -8.83 7.45
N LEU A 548 -10.31 -9.86 6.63
CA LEU A 548 -9.58 -11.08 7.00
C LEU A 548 -8.12 -10.78 7.35
N PHE A 549 -7.48 -9.91 6.57
CA PHE A 549 -6.11 -9.47 6.85
C PHE A 549 -5.99 -8.76 8.21
N SER A 550 -6.90 -7.82 8.48
CA SER A 550 -6.95 -7.11 9.77
C SER A 550 -7.19 -8.07 10.95
N GLN A 551 -7.99 -9.12 10.76
CA GLN A 551 -8.20 -10.17 11.75
C GLN A 551 -6.93 -11.00 11.97
N LEU A 552 -6.21 -11.35 10.90
CA LEU A 552 -4.93 -12.06 10.98
C LEU A 552 -3.88 -11.25 11.74
N GLU A 553 -3.74 -9.96 11.48
CA GLU A 553 -2.82 -9.09 12.21
C GLU A 553 -3.14 -9.02 13.70
N ARG A 554 -4.43 -8.89 14.05
CA ARG A 554 -4.86 -8.90 15.45
C ARG A 554 -4.53 -10.22 16.13
N ARG A 555 -4.79 -11.35 15.47
CA ARG A 555 -4.45 -12.69 15.97
C ARG A 555 -2.94 -12.88 16.12
N ALA A 556 -2.14 -12.39 15.18
CA ALA A 556 -0.69 -12.46 15.26
C ALA A 556 -0.16 -11.68 16.47
N LYS A 557 -0.70 -10.47 16.72
CA LYS A 557 -0.37 -9.67 17.89
C LYS A 557 -0.77 -10.36 19.21
N GLU A 558 -1.98 -10.93 19.27
CA GLU A 558 -2.43 -11.71 20.44
C GLU A 558 -1.49 -12.89 20.75
N ILE A 559 -1.02 -13.59 19.72
CA ILE A 559 -0.08 -14.71 19.84
C ILE A 559 1.28 -14.22 20.34
N GLU A 560 1.81 -13.13 19.78
CA GLU A 560 3.09 -12.55 20.21
C GLU A 560 3.05 -12.13 21.69
N GLU A 561 1.98 -11.44 22.10
CA GLU A 561 1.78 -11.05 23.50
C GLU A 561 1.59 -12.28 24.43
N ALA A 562 1.00 -13.36 23.94
CA ALA A 562 0.90 -14.62 24.69
C ALA A 562 2.28 -15.31 24.81
N TYR A 563 3.08 -15.31 23.76
CA TYR A 563 4.41 -15.89 23.74
C TYR A 563 5.36 -15.15 24.70
N GLN A 564 5.36 -13.82 24.68
CA GLN A 564 6.15 -13.00 25.61
C GLN A 564 5.76 -13.26 27.07
N ARG A 565 4.46 -13.40 27.36
CA ARG A 565 3.99 -13.79 28.71
C ARG A 565 4.51 -15.17 29.12
N GLN A 566 4.54 -16.14 28.20
CA GLN A 566 5.07 -17.47 28.47
C GLN A 566 6.58 -17.43 28.75
N GLU A 567 7.35 -16.68 27.95
CA GLU A 567 8.79 -16.55 28.16
C GLU A 567 9.12 -15.87 29.49
N GLN A 568 8.37 -14.83 29.86
CA GLN A 568 8.54 -14.15 31.15
C GLN A 568 8.20 -15.06 32.33
N MET A 569 7.18 -15.91 32.19
CA MET A 569 6.85 -16.94 33.18
C MET A 569 7.98 -17.97 33.32
N LEU A 570 8.57 -18.43 32.21
CA LEU A 570 9.72 -19.35 32.21
C LEU A 570 10.96 -18.71 32.84
N ARG A 571 11.25 -17.42 32.57
CA ARG A 571 12.34 -16.69 33.21
C ARG A 571 12.16 -16.60 34.73
N THR A 572 10.95 -16.26 35.18
CA THR A 572 10.62 -16.21 36.63
C THR A 572 10.82 -17.56 37.31
N ILE A 573 10.44 -18.67 36.64
CA ILE A 573 10.67 -20.03 37.17
C ILE A 573 12.18 -20.35 37.24
N SER A 574 12.97 -19.93 36.24
CA SER A 574 14.42 -20.15 36.20
C SER A 574 15.17 -19.34 37.26
N GLU A 575 14.82 -18.08 37.49
CA GLU A 575 15.44 -17.19 38.49
C GLU A 575 15.28 -17.69 39.93
N LEU A 576 14.24 -18.47 40.22
CA LEU A 576 13.99 -19.03 41.56
C LEU A 576 14.78 -20.33 41.84
N SER A 577 15.54 -20.86 40.88
CA SER A 577 15.96 -22.25 40.89
C SER A 577 17.41 -22.54 41.36
N SER A 578 18.20 -21.52 41.70
CA SER A 578 19.57 -21.66 42.23
C SER A 578 19.99 -20.51 43.16
N THR A 579 19.18 -20.22 44.19
CA THR A 579 19.56 -19.21 45.19
C THR A 579 20.53 -19.80 46.23
N VAL A 580 21.70 -19.18 46.43
CA VAL A 580 22.57 -19.47 47.58
C VAL A 580 22.02 -18.74 48.81
N ILE A 581 21.64 -19.49 49.85
CA ILE A 581 20.98 -18.95 51.04
C ILE A 581 21.99 -18.94 52.21
N PRO A 582 22.24 -17.79 52.88
CA PRO A 582 23.01 -17.74 54.11
C PRO A 582 22.15 -18.18 55.30
N ILE A 583 22.56 -19.20 56.05
CA ILE A 583 21.76 -19.72 57.18
C ILE A 583 22.40 -19.49 58.55
N ALA A 584 23.71 -19.23 58.61
CA ALA A 584 24.41 -18.79 59.81
C ALA A 584 25.70 -18.05 59.42
N ARG A 585 26.43 -17.51 60.41
CA ARG A 585 27.77 -16.96 60.18
C ARG A 585 28.66 -18.05 59.59
N GLU A 586 29.33 -17.73 58.48
CA GLU A 586 30.25 -18.62 57.77
C GLU A 586 29.62 -19.92 57.20
N ILE A 587 28.27 -20.02 57.13
CA ILE A 587 27.55 -21.19 56.60
C ILE A 587 26.56 -20.79 55.51
N LEU A 588 26.67 -21.43 54.34
CA LEU A 588 25.75 -21.29 53.21
C LEU A 588 25.01 -22.59 52.94
N ILE A 589 23.79 -22.50 52.42
CA ILE A 589 23.05 -23.63 51.84
C ILE A 589 22.72 -23.34 50.38
N VAL A 590 22.84 -24.35 49.52
CA VAL A 590 22.48 -24.29 48.11
C VAL A 590 21.52 -25.43 47.79
N PRO A 591 20.21 -25.14 47.69
CA PRO A 591 19.24 -26.14 47.28
C PRO A 591 19.31 -26.38 45.76
N LEU A 592 19.41 -27.63 45.34
CA LEU A 592 19.29 -28.05 43.95
C LEU A 592 17.87 -28.57 43.71
N VAL A 593 17.07 -27.81 42.96
CA VAL A 593 15.66 -28.14 42.66
C VAL A 593 15.47 -28.34 41.16
N GLY A 594 14.85 -29.46 40.79
CA GLY A 594 14.48 -29.80 39.42
C GLY A 594 15.58 -30.52 38.65
N THR A 595 15.46 -30.54 37.31
CA THR A 595 16.42 -31.20 36.42
C THR A 595 17.67 -30.33 36.21
N MET A 596 18.85 -30.85 36.58
CA MET A 596 20.12 -30.17 36.39
C MET A 596 20.67 -30.44 34.98
N ASP A 597 20.83 -29.39 34.17
CA ASP A 597 21.56 -29.44 32.90
C ASP A 597 22.97 -28.83 33.04
N THR A 598 23.77 -28.91 31.97
CA THR A 598 25.17 -28.46 31.98
C THR A 598 25.30 -26.93 32.18
N GLN A 599 24.37 -26.14 31.64
CA GLN A 599 24.42 -24.68 31.78
C GLN A 599 24.09 -24.26 33.22
N ARG A 600 22.99 -24.80 33.78
CA ARG A 600 22.59 -24.54 35.16
C ARG A 600 23.64 -25.02 36.17
N ALA A 601 24.35 -26.10 35.86
CA ALA A 601 25.41 -26.61 36.73
C ALA A 601 26.62 -25.68 36.77
N ALA A 602 26.98 -25.03 35.65
CA ALA A 602 28.03 -24.01 35.61
C ALA A 602 27.62 -22.74 36.37
N GLU A 603 26.39 -22.25 36.16
CA GLU A 603 25.83 -21.10 36.89
C GLU A 603 25.76 -21.35 38.40
N PHE A 604 25.41 -22.58 38.80
CA PHE A 604 25.43 -23.02 40.19
C PHE A 604 26.84 -22.91 40.81
N VAL A 605 27.87 -23.43 40.14
CA VAL A 605 29.25 -23.39 40.64
C VAL A 605 29.71 -21.93 40.78
N GLU A 606 29.48 -21.10 39.77
CA GLU A 606 29.87 -19.70 39.78
C GLU A 606 29.19 -18.91 40.91
N THR A 607 27.87 -19.05 41.05
CA THR A 607 27.09 -18.37 42.10
C THR A 607 27.53 -18.83 43.50
N MET A 608 27.79 -20.13 43.68
CA MET A 608 28.26 -20.68 44.94
C MET A 608 29.64 -20.14 45.31
N LEU A 609 30.60 -20.17 44.37
CA LEU A 609 31.97 -19.70 44.62
C LEU A 609 32.02 -18.18 44.90
N GLY A 610 31.22 -17.39 44.16
CA GLY A 610 31.04 -15.97 44.43
C GLY A 610 30.52 -15.73 45.85
N ALA A 611 29.47 -16.44 46.26
CA ALA A 611 28.91 -16.33 47.61
C ALA A 611 29.89 -16.76 48.72
N ILE A 612 30.72 -17.78 48.49
CA ILE A 612 31.78 -18.19 49.42
C ILE A 612 32.78 -17.05 49.63
N SER A 613 33.24 -16.45 48.53
CA SER A 613 34.24 -15.37 48.58
C SER A 613 33.69 -14.10 49.22
N GLU A 614 32.48 -13.68 48.85
CA GLU A 614 31.85 -12.46 49.39
C GLU A 614 31.51 -12.56 50.87
N ARG A 615 31.11 -13.75 51.33
CA ARG A 615 30.59 -13.97 52.70
C ARG A 615 31.57 -14.67 53.62
N HIS A 616 32.78 -14.97 53.13
CA HIS A 616 33.81 -15.74 53.84
C HIS A 616 33.25 -17.03 54.45
N ALA A 617 32.47 -17.77 53.66
CA ALA A 617 31.87 -19.02 54.12
C ALA A 617 32.95 -20.08 54.34
N ARG A 618 32.87 -20.78 55.48
CA ARG A 618 33.74 -21.93 55.78
C ARG A 618 33.06 -23.26 55.51
N VAL A 619 31.73 -23.27 55.45
CA VAL A 619 30.95 -24.48 55.15
C VAL A 619 29.84 -24.14 54.16
N VAL A 620 29.69 -24.97 53.12
CA VAL A 620 28.58 -24.92 52.17
C VAL A 620 27.84 -26.24 52.18
N ILE A 621 26.53 -26.18 52.37
CA ILE A 621 25.64 -27.34 52.36
C ILE A 621 24.89 -27.36 51.02
N ILE A 622 25.16 -28.35 50.18
CA ILE A 622 24.40 -28.59 48.95
C ILE A 622 23.27 -29.56 49.28
N ASP A 623 22.04 -29.08 49.19
CA ASP A 623 20.84 -29.91 49.40
C ASP A 623 20.35 -30.45 48.05
N ILE A 624 20.51 -31.75 47.85
CA ILE A 624 20.11 -32.43 46.61
C ILE A 624 18.78 -33.18 46.74
N THR A 625 17.99 -32.92 47.79
CA THR A 625 16.71 -33.60 48.04
C THR A 625 15.73 -33.44 46.87
N GLY A 626 15.82 -32.34 46.11
CA GLY A 626 15.00 -32.06 44.93
C GLY A 626 15.47 -32.69 43.61
N VAL A 627 16.59 -33.43 43.62
CA VAL A 627 17.19 -34.03 42.41
C VAL A 627 16.76 -35.50 42.30
N THR A 628 15.90 -35.79 41.32
CA THR A 628 15.31 -37.13 41.12
C THR A 628 16.16 -38.05 40.26
N VAL A 629 17.02 -37.49 39.39
CA VAL A 629 17.92 -38.22 38.49
C VAL A 629 19.29 -37.54 38.51
N VAL A 630 20.34 -38.31 38.77
CA VAL A 630 21.73 -37.86 38.71
C VAL A 630 22.41 -38.59 37.57
N ASP A 631 22.95 -37.85 36.60
CA ASP A 631 23.81 -38.39 35.55
C ASP A 631 25.29 -38.10 35.87
N THR A 632 26.20 -38.60 35.03
CA THR A 632 27.65 -38.38 35.18
C THR A 632 28.02 -36.89 35.14
N SER A 633 27.24 -36.07 34.44
CA SER A 633 27.50 -34.64 34.32
C SER A 633 27.24 -33.93 35.65
N VAL A 634 26.08 -34.13 36.26
CA VAL A 634 25.70 -33.52 37.54
C VAL A 634 26.68 -33.93 38.65
N ALA A 635 27.04 -35.21 38.72
CA ALA A 635 28.00 -35.70 39.70
C ALA A 635 29.39 -35.03 39.56
N ASN A 636 29.87 -34.86 38.32
CA ASN A 636 31.15 -34.17 38.06
C ASN A 636 31.10 -32.68 38.44
N HIS A 637 30.00 -31.98 38.18
CA HIS A 637 29.88 -30.56 38.54
C HIS A 637 29.83 -30.35 40.06
N ILE A 638 29.18 -31.25 40.82
CA ILE A 638 29.20 -31.22 42.30
C ILE A 638 30.64 -31.43 42.83
N LEU A 639 31.41 -32.34 42.21
CA LEU A 639 32.81 -32.55 42.58
C LEU A 639 33.70 -31.34 42.25
N GLN A 640 33.51 -30.74 41.07
CA GLN A 640 34.23 -29.53 40.69
C GLN A 640 33.92 -28.37 41.63
N ALA A 641 32.64 -28.19 41.98
CA ALA A 641 32.18 -27.22 42.97
C ALA A 641 32.89 -27.46 44.32
N ALA A 642 32.94 -28.70 44.80
CA ALA A 642 33.60 -29.05 46.06
C ALA A 642 35.10 -28.78 46.06
N GLN A 643 35.80 -29.16 45.00
CA GLN A 643 37.24 -28.92 44.86
C GLN A 643 37.54 -27.41 44.80
N ALA A 644 36.78 -26.66 44.02
CA ALA A 644 36.94 -25.22 43.91
C ALA A 644 36.63 -24.50 45.23
N ALA A 645 35.56 -24.90 45.94
CA ALA A 645 35.23 -24.38 47.26
C ALA A 645 36.34 -24.67 48.29
N GLN A 646 36.94 -25.86 48.23
CA GLN A 646 38.04 -26.24 49.11
C GLN A 646 39.29 -25.38 48.88
N LEU A 647 39.58 -25.00 47.62
CA LEU A 647 40.65 -24.05 47.29
C LEU A 647 40.37 -22.65 47.86
N LEU A 648 39.10 -22.27 48.00
CA LEU A 648 38.67 -21.03 48.67
C LEU A 648 38.59 -21.17 50.21
N GLY A 649 38.94 -22.32 50.77
CA GLY A 649 38.94 -22.56 52.22
C GLY A 649 37.59 -22.97 52.80
N ALA A 650 36.61 -23.32 51.96
CA ALA A 650 35.28 -23.78 52.37
C ALA A 650 35.14 -25.30 52.23
N GLU A 651 34.53 -25.96 53.22
CA GLU A 651 34.16 -27.37 53.16
C GLU A 651 32.77 -27.53 52.52
N VAL A 652 32.64 -28.43 51.56
CA VAL A 652 31.35 -28.76 50.93
C VAL A 652 30.76 -30.01 51.54
N ILE A 653 29.50 -29.90 51.94
CA ILE A 653 28.68 -30.96 52.51
C ILE A 653 27.52 -31.22 51.56
N VAL A 654 27.25 -32.48 51.23
CA VAL A 654 26.06 -32.86 50.46
C VAL A 654 25.05 -33.55 51.37
N VAL A 655 23.80 -33.13 51.31
CA VAL A 655 22.67 -33.69 52.08
C VAL A 655 21.51 -34.08 51.17
N GLY A 656 20.64 -34.97 51.63
CA GLY A 656 19.45 -35.37 50.86
C GLY A 656 19.70 -36.43 49.79
N ILE A 657 20.78 -37.21 49.90
CA ILE A 657 21.09 -38.30 48.97
C ILE A 657 20.07 -39.43 49.13
N THR A 658 19.21 -39.64 48.13
CA THR A 658 18.27 -40.77 48.11
C THR A 658 18.97 -42.10 47.76
N PRO A 659 18.41 -43.27 48.12
CA PRO A 659 19.01 -44.56 47.77
C PRO A 659 19.25 -44.75 46.27
N ALA A 660 18.36 -44.24 45.42
CA ALA A 660 18.49 -44.30 43.96
C ALA A 660 19.68 -43.47 43.45
N VAL A 661 19.89 -42.28 44.02
CA VAL A 661 21.03 -41.41 43.69
C VAL A 661 22.35 -42.05 44.15
N ALA A 662 22.39 -42.60 45.37
CA ALA A 662 23.57 -43.29 45.88
C ALA A 662 23.99 -44.48 45.01
N GLN A 663 23.04 -45.31 44.58
CA GLN A 663 23.30 -46.43 43.66
C GLN A 663 23.85 -45.95 42.31
N THR A 664 23.31 -44.85 41.80
CA THR A 664 23.73 -44.27 40.51
C THR A 664 25.16 -43.73 40.59
N ILE A 665 25.52 -43.00 41.65
CA ILE A 665 26.89 -42.49 41.88
C ILE A 665 27.91 -43.64 41.93
N VAL A 666 27.57 -44.74 42.60
CA VAL A 666 28.43 -45.94 42.69
C VAL A 666 28.55 -46.63 41.33
N GLN A 667 27.46 -46.78 40.58
CA GLN A 667 27.47 -47.38 39.23
C GLN A 667 28.29 -46.56 38.23
N LEU A 668 28.27 -45.24 38.36
CA LEU A 668 29.04 -44.32 37.52
C LEU A 668 30.54 -44.30 37.87
N GLY A 669 30.96 -44.96 38.96
CA GLY A 669 32.36 -45.03 39.37
C GLY A 669 32.94 -43.72 39.89
N VAL A 670 32.08 -42.79 40.33
CA VAL A 670 32.49 -41.45 40.78
C VAL A 670 33.04 -41.52 42.21
N VAL A 671 34.28 -41.07 42.41
CA VAL A 671 34.93 -41.05 43.73
C VAL A 671 34.68 -39.70 44.41
N MET A 672 33.88 -39.70 45.48
CA MET A 672 33.51 -38.50 46.27
C MET A 672 34.61 -38.08 47.27
N ALA A 673 35.86 -37.99 46.82
CA ALA A 673 36.97 -37.54 47.67
C ALA A 673 36.86 -36.03 47.97
N GLY A 674 36.86 -35.66 49.26
CA GLY A 674 36.78 -34.26 49.69
C GLY A 674 35.35 -33.71 49.88
N VAL A 675 34.32 -34.55 49.72
CA VAL A 675 32.91 -34.19 49.97
C VAL A 675 32.40 -34.97 51.17
N SER A 676 31.92 -34.26 52.20
CA SER A 676 31.27 -34.87 53.36
C SER A 676 29.78 -35.08 53.07
N THR A 677 29.20 -36.23 53.43
CA THR A 677 27.77 -36.51 53.17
C THR A 677 27.00 -36.77 54.46
N TYR A 678 25.80 -36.20 54.60
CA TYR A 678 24.88 -36.47 55.72
C TYR A 678 23.49 -36.86 55.21
N ALA A 679 22.73 -37.55 56.06
CA ALA A 679 21.42 -38.10 55.69
C ALA A 679 20.41 -37.00 55.34
N ASP A 680 20.39 -35.92 56.12
CA ASP A 680 19.44 -34.83 55.99
C ASP A 680 20.10 -33.48 56.29
N LEU A 681 19.37 -32.40 55.97
CA LEU A 681 19.81 -31.04 56.21
C LEU A 681 20.04 -30.74 57.69
N GLU A 682 19.26 -31.32 58.60
CA GLU A 682 19.42 -31.13 60.04
C GLU A 682 20.79 -31.62 60.52
N SER A 683 21.17 -32.84 60.13
CA SER A 683 22.46 -33.46 60.46
C SER A 683 23.63 -32.69 59.84
N GLY A 684 23.50 -32.28 58.58
CA GLY A 684 24.51 -31.48 57.90
C GLY A 684 24.70 -30.10 58.53
N PHE A 685 23.61 -29.45 58.92
CA PHE A 685 23.65 -28.16 59.60
C PHE A 685 24.25 -28.26 61.01
N ALA A 686 23.93 -29.32 61.76
CA ALA A 686 24.51 -29.56 63.07
C ALA A 686 26.03 -29.67 63.03
N TYR A 687 26.55 -30.42 62.06
CA TYR A 687 27.99 -30.50 61.83
C TYR A 687 28.59 -29.15 61.39
N ALA A 688 27.93 -28.45 60.45
CA ALA A 688 28.40 -27.15 59.97
C ALA A 688 28.54 -26.13 61.10
N ILE A 689 27.54 -26.04 61.99
CA ILE A 689 27.56 -25.16 63.17
C ILE A 689 28.71 -25.52 64.13
N GLN A 690 28.92 -26.81 64.38
CA GLN A 690 30.04 -27.26 65.22
C GLN A 690 31.39 -26.88 64.60
N LYS A 691 31.53 -26.98 63.27
CA LYS A 691 32.76 -26.66 62.53
C LYS A 691 33.14 -25.18 62.61
N VAL A 692 32.15 -24.29 62.61
CA VAL A 692 32.34 -22.85 62.75
C VAL A 692 32.42 -22.40 64.21
N GLY A 693 32.46 -23.33 65.17
CA GLY A 693 32.61 -23.04 66.60
C GLY A 693 31.32 -22.62 67.30
N GLY A 694 30.16 -22.83 66.68
CA GLY A 694 28.84 -22.63 67.27
C GLY A 694 28.35 -23.85 68.05
N GLN A 695 27.29 -23.66 68.83
CA GLN A 695 26.61 -24.73 69.57
C GLN A 695 25.11 -24.67 69.30
N ILE A 696 24.50 -25.82 69.02
CA ILE A 696 23.05 -25.95 68.93
C ILE A 696 22.51 -26.21 70.33
N VAL A 697 21.65 -25.31 70.81
CA VAL A 697 20.97 -25.46 72.10
C VAL A 697 19.51 -25.81 71.83
N TYR A 698 19.16 -27.08 72.03
CA TYR A 698 17.77 -27.51 72.04
C TYR A 698 17.14 -27.06 73.36
N ARG A 699 16.31 -26.00 73.32
CA ARG A 699 15.51 -25.61 74.49
C ARG A 699 14.31 -26.53 74.59
N GLU A 700 14.27 -27.37 75.61
CA GLU A 700 13.03 -28.01 76.02
C GLU A 700 12.01 -26.93 76.36
N ARG A 701 10.84 -27.02 75.72
CA ARG A 701 9.70 -26.15 76.00
C ARG A 701 9.22 -26.49 77.42
N GLN A 702 9.66 -25.74 78.43
CA GLN A 702 9.09 -25.86 79.77
C GLN A 702 7.61 -25.47 79.71
N MET A 703 6.73 -26.46 79.57
CA MET A 703 5.38 -26.35 80.11
C MET A 703 5.50 -26.51 81.63
N GLY A 704 5.33 -25.41 82.36
CA GLY A 704 5.08 -25.50 83.79
C GLY A 704 3.75 -26.23 84.04
N GLY A 705 3.79 -27.31 84.82
CA GLY A 705 2.62 -27.82 85.54
C GLY A 705 2.31 -29.32 85.40
N LEU A 706 2.83 -30.10 86.36
CA LEU A 706 2.30 -31.36 86.94
C LEU A 706 2.55 -32.73 86.27
N ALA A 707 3.18 -33.57 87.11
CA ALA A 707 3.14 -35.04 87.23
C ALA A 707 4.08 -35.91 86.37
N GLN A 708 5.09 -36.45 87.07
CA GLN A 708 5.76 -37.75 86.97
C GLN A 708 5.48 -38.62 85.72
N PHE A 709 6.53 -39.06 85.04
CA PHE A 709 6.98 -40.47 85.11
C PHE A 709 8.38 -40.61 84.50
N THR A 710 9.25 -41.27 85.25
CA THR A 710 10.58 -41.74 84.83
C THR A 710 10.51 -42.68 83.63
N ARG A 711 11.42 -42.51 82.67
CA ARG A 711 12.20 -43.63 82.11
C ARG A 711 13.43 -43.12 81.35
N SER A 712 14.60 -43.46 81.88
CA SER A 712 15.86 -43.44 81.13
C SER A 712 15.81 -44.46 80.00
N ARG A 713 16.43 -44.15 78.86
CA ARG A 713 17.18 -45.14 78.09
C ARG A 713 18.36 -44.48 77.39
N ASN A 714 19.47 -45.21 77.49
CA ASN A 714 20.82 -44.92 77.00
C ASN A 714 20.88 -44.68 75.50
#